data_AF-A0A661EG88-F1
#
_entry.id   AF-A0A661EG88-F1
#
_cell.length_a   1.000
_cell.length_b   1.000
_cell.length_c   1.000
_cell.angle_alpha   90.00
_cell.angle_beta   90.00
_cell.angle_gamma   90.00
#
_symmetry.space_group_name_H-M   'P 1'
#
loop_
_entity.id
_entity.type
_entity.pdbx_description
1 polymer ?
#
loop_
_entity_poly.entity_id
_entity_poly.type
_entity_poly.pdbx_seq_one_letter_code
_entity_poly.pdbx_strand_id
1 'polypeptide(L)'
;MKSPKKLSSSPMPFNQKLVLNSYLLSLFGDDNVDSLQDIADLIKNDNRYEYTIDEQGISDFYYGLLPLVINYNNNDNHNHNQKLDKTKLLEYDNNIVRHSKKLTQKIKWKYFQYFMLLFTEIYLDRFFSSKENLLKELNLYLDDVFNPNICLKSPKNKIDKFELDDLNKIAFYSATGSGKTLIMHINLMQFTYYNNQQINKAILITPNSGLSHQHLKEFKNNGLDACRFTEESSSGSLFKNNLSTPIVEVLEISKLKENKGETTFAVDSFDNNNLVFIDEGHRGTGGDEWKTNRDKLSQRGFAFEYSATFGQAIGAAKGEKKDDLIQEYAKSIIFDYSYKHFYNDGFGKDYRILNLTKEPDEDLIKYNYLVGSLLSFYQQKKIFNGNYEKLAEYNITNPLMVFTGGKVTKTLSKNEGSDITNILKFIEKFTSQKARESTIRAIKNIMNGNSGITNTNSSDIFADRFVYLMSLGLNEAKLYQDILKIVFHTNNGGSLQIEELKSADGEIALKIGQNATDYFGVINIGDTKKFLKLCQKPEINLKHSSNNFDKSLFLNINNAESTINILIGSRKFTEGWSSWRVSTMGLLNMGKSEGSQVIQLFGRGVRLKGYEFCLKRSAAISGKKLKIKYQAVETLNIFGLKANYMDAFKTYLQSEGVPSGDRYDMVLPVLKNNAYKKKNLKILKLQEGKKYQDNENIQLSYDTENTDYNNIAKKVVINLYIQAQIIGIKSASDDKDYINEPHNFKFNKETDLAFLNTDQIYTEIIDYKNEKGYFNLTIDKAIIYNNFIQEDGWYDRLEAPDDYFKINNFNDYKRVQDSFIMLLKKYTDEFYKYHKNNYEKGFMVYENLNDNDNDANFIDEYQIFVAEQEKDEYDNLIQQLNILKQEIKENKNIKSTIKLQRLKSFNSLSHLYNPLFYQTKSLKNLKTINITPIELNKGEMDFIKDLEGYLSNENNNDDDKSEVFLLRNQAKTGIGFFAGGSGFYPDFIMWILKNGTQYINFIDPKGIYHTDLKHSEKINLSKTIKEKEQNLNDNSIILNSFIISNTGYLGLENNDFTKKELMNKNILFQKDDKNTYIKTMFDKILP
;
A
#
# COMPACT_ATOMS: atom_id res chain seq x y z
N MET A 1 40.95 24.77 -25.92
CA MET A 1 39.51 24.48 -26.03
C MET A 1 39.33 22.97 -26.01
N LYS A 2 38.76 22.41 -24.93
CA LYS A 2 38.44 20.98 -24.83
C LYS A 2 37.13 20.74 -25.57
N SER A 3 37.11 19.74 -26.44
CA SER A 3 35.93 19.27 -27.17
C SER A 3 34.77 18.95 -26.20
N PRO A 4 33.51 19.27 -26.55
CA PRO A 4 32.38 18.94 -25.71
C PRO A 4 32.26 17.41 -25.61
N LYS A 5 32.22 16.90 -24.37
CA LYS A 5 31.91 15.50 -24.08
C LYS A 5 30.59 15.17 -24.78
N LYS A 6 30.59 14.19 -25.70
CA LYS A 6 29.36 13.55 -26.18
C LYS A 6 28.57 13.10 -24.96
N LEU A 7 27.44 13.74 -24.70
CA LEU A 7 26.43 13.23 -23.76
C LEU A 7 26.08 11.81 -24.20
N SER A 8 26.31 10.84 -23.31
CA SER A 8 25.93 9.45 -23.55
C SER A 8 24.41 9.37 -23.75
N SER A 9 23.98 9.07 -24.97
CA SER A 9 22.56 8.95 -25.35
C SER A 9 21.96 7.62 -24.87
N SER A 10 21.85 7.44 -23.56
CA SER A 10 21.02 6.36 -23.02
C SER A 10 19.55 6.67 -23.35
N PRO A 11 18.80 5.71 -23.94
CA PRO A 11 17.41 5.93 -24.29
C PRO A 11 16.56 6.17 -23.04
N MET A 12 15.62 7.11 -23.13
CA MET A 12 14.74 7.47 -22.02
C MET A 12 13.83 6.30 -21.64
N PRO A 13 13.70 5.96 -20.34
CA PRO A 13 12.81 4.91 -19.87
C PRO A 13 11.35 5.15 -20.28
N PHE A 14 10.62 4.07 -20.60
CA PHE A 14 9.24 4.14 -21.10
C PHE A 14 8.28 4.85 -20.13
N ASN A 15 8.40 4.60 -18.83
CA ASN A 15 7.56 5.26 -17.81
C ASN A 15 7.73 6.78 -17.75
N GLN A 16 8.79 7.35 -18.33
CA GLN A 16 8.95 8.80 -18.44
C GLN A 16 8.29 9.37 -19.71
N LYS A 17 7.72 8.52 -20.57
CA LYS A 17 7.06 8.92 -21.83
C LYS A 17 5.52 8.96 -21.73
N LEU A 18 4.97 8.80 -20.53
CA LEU A 18 3.52 8.71 -20.31
C LEU A 18 2.86 10.09 -20.31
N VAL A 19 2.49 10.60 -21.49
CA VAL A 19 1.93 11.96 -21.64
C VAL A 19 0.59 12.12 -20.93
N LEU A 20 -0.32 11.14 -21.03
CA LEU A 20 -1.64 11.24 -20.40
C LEU A 20 -1.54 11.28 -18.87
N ASN A 21 -0.72 10.41 -18.30
CA ASN A 21 -0.43 10.43 -16.86
C ASN A 21 0.18 11.78 -16.42
N SER A 22 1.12 12.32 -17.18
CA SER A 22 1.77 13.61 -16.92
C SER A 22 0.77 14.77 -16.98
N TYR A 23 -0.12 14.77 -17.96
CA TYR A 23 -1.18 15.77 -18.10
C TYR A 23 -2.10 15.78 -16.88
N LEU A 24 -2.58 14.61 -16.44
CA LEU A 24 -3.47 14.54 -15.27
C LEU A 24 -2.79 14.96 -13.97
N LEU A 25 -1.51 14.63 -13.80
CA LEU A 25 -0.72 15.12 -12.65
C LEU A 25 -0.62 16.65 -12.68
N SER A 26 -0.47 17.26 -13.86
CA SER A 26 -0.36 18.73 -14.00
C SER A 26 -1.62 19.49 -13.60
N LEU A 27 -2.78 18.83 -13.52
CA LEU A 27 -4.04 19.45 -13.10
C LEU A 27 -4.06 19.84 -11.62
N PHE A 28 -3.13 19.32 -10.80
CA PHE A 28 -3.03 19.60 -9.37
C PHE A 28 -2.12 20.81 -9.04
N GLY A 29 -1.69 21.58 -10.04
CA GLY A 29 -1.35 23.00 -9.84
C GLY A 29 -0.10 23.37 -9.02
N ASP A 30 1.00 22.63 -9.07
CA ASP A 30 2.27 23.14 -8.50
C ASP A 30 3.44 22.81 -9.44
N ASP A 31 4.30 23.80 -9.71
CA ASP A 31 5.56 23.64 -10.45
C ASP A 31 6.53 22.68 -9.75
N ASN A 32 6.24 22.30 -8.49
CA ASN A 32 6.99 21.31 -7.70
C ASN A 32 6.39 19.89 -7.72
N VAL A 33 5.25 19.64 -8.38
CA VAL A 33 4.67 18.30 -8.52
C VAL A 33 5.20 17.65 -9.80
N ASP A 34 6.42 17.12 -9.71
CA ASP A 34 7.09 16.45 -10.81
C ASP A 34 6.72 14.95 -10.92
N SER A 35 6.07 14.39 -9.89
CA SER A 35 5.78 12.95 -9.80
C SER A 35 4.62 12.57 -8.90
N LEU A 36 4.09 11.35 -9.11
CA LEU A 36 3.12 10.72 -8.21
C LEU A 36 3.61 10.68 -6.75
N GLN A 37 4.93 10.58 -6.53
CA GLN A 37 5.47 10.49 -5.16
C GLN A 37 5.32 11.82 -4.41
N ASP A 38 5.38 12.95 -5.11
CA ASP A 38 5.25 14.28 -4.49
C ASP A 38 3.85 14.47 -3.93
N ILE A 39 2.83 14.08 -4.69
CA ILE A 39 1.42 14.08 -4.23
C ILE A 39 1.22 13.01 -3.15
N ALA A 40 1.76 11.82 -3.34
CA ALA A 40 1.62 10.73 -2.37
C ALA A 40 2.21 11.09 -1.01
N ASP A 41 3.35 11.78 -0.98
CA ASP A 41 4.01 12.21 0.26
C ASP A 41 3.14 13.21 1.06
N LEU A 42 2.43 14.12 0.39
CA LEU A 42 1.52 15.06 1.05
C LEU A 42 0.39 14.31 1.79
N ILE A 43 -0.14 13.27 1.16
CA ILE A 43 -1.16 12.40 1.77
C ILE A 43 -0.55 11.49 2.85
N LYS A 44 0.65 10.95 2.63
CA LYS A 44 1.34 10.02 3.54
C LYS A 44 1.86 10.70 4.80
N ASN A 45 2.26 11.97 4.75
CA ASN A 45 2.83 12.72 5.89
C ASN A 45 1.84 12.85 7.06
N ASP A 46 0.54 12.81 6.79
CA ASP A 46 -0.51 12.84 7.81
C ASP A 46 -0.88 11.42 8.30
N ASN A 47 -0.05 10.41 7.98
CA ASN A 47 -0.25 8.99 8.25
C ASN A 47 -1.56 8.39 7.67
N ARG A 48 -2.12 9.03 6.64
CA ARG A 48 -3.30 8.57 5.88
C ARG A 48 -2.86 7.61 4.78
N TYR A 49 -2.54 6.37 5.14
CA TYR A 49 -2.21 5.33 4.15
C TYR A 49 -3.43 4.64 3.55
N GLU A 50 -4.56 4.77 4.23
CA GLU A 50 -5.81 4.09 3.93
C GLU A 50 -6.94 5.09 3.94
N TYR A 51 -7.85 4.89 3.01
CA TYR A 51 -9.08 5.61 2.85
C TYR A 51 -9.93 5.48 4.11
N THR A 52 -10.24 6.62 4.72
CA THR A 52 -11.34 6.73 5.67
C THR A 52 -12.27 7.83 5.20
N ILE A 53 -13.53 7.71 5.59
CA ILE A 53 -14.57 8.67 5.29
C ILE A 53 -14.92 9.35 6.60
N ASP A 54 -15.03 10.67 6.57
CA ASP A 54 -15.47 11.44 7.73
C ASP A 54 -16.98 11.35 7.96
N GLU A 55 -17.48 12.11 8.92
CA GLU A 55 -18.91 12.17 9.23
C GLU A 55 -19.77 12.73 8.08
N GLN A 56 -19.16 13.49 7.18
CA GLN A 56 -19.82 14.15 6.05
C GLN A 56 -19.84 13.30 4.78
N GLY A 57 -19.24 12.11 4.81
CA GLY A 57 -19.16 11.26 3.62
C GLY A 57 -17.98 11.60 2.71
N ILE A 58 -17.07 12.47 3.15
CA ILE A 58 -15.92 12.97 2.38
C ILE A 58 -14.69 12.15 2.75
N SER A 59 -13.85 11.83 1.76
CA SER A 59 -12.63 11.07 2.03
C SER A 59 -11.53 11.91 2.66
N ASP A 60 -10.74 11.26 3.51
CA ASP A 60 -9.49 11.81 4.02
C ASP A 60 -8.48 12.19 2.91
N PHE A 61 -8.61 11.60 1.71
CA PHE A 61 -7.76 11.90 0.57
C PHE A 61 -8.15 13.20 -0.13
N TYR A 62 -9.45 13.56 -0.16
CA TYR A 62 -9.90 14.88 -0.60
C TYR A 62 -9.16 15.98 0.18
N TYR A 63 -9.20 15.92 1.52
CA TYR A 63 -8.54 16.90 2.38
C TYR A 63 -7.01 16.92 2.22
N GLY A 64 -6.39 15.78 1.92
CA GLY A 64 -4.95 15.71 1.64
C GLY A 64 -4.55 16.35 0.31
N LEU A 65 -5.46 16.38 -0.67
CA LEU A 65 -5.25 16.95 -2.00
C LEU A 65 -5.63 18.43 -2.10
N LEU A 66 -6.58 18.86 -1.28
CA LEU A 66 -7.14 20.20 -1.34
C LEU A 66 -6.10 21.35 -1.24
N PRO A 67 -4.99 21.24 -0.47
CA PRO A 67 -3.93 22.25 -0.46
C PRO A 67 -3.22 22.45 -1.82
N LEU A 68 -3.17 21.42 -2.66
CA LEU A 68 -2.60 21.52 -4.01
C LEU A 68 -3.51 22.32 -4.94
N VAL A 69 -4.82 22.15 -4.77
CA VAL A 69 -5.84 22.76 -5.62
C VAL A 69 -6.08 24.24 -5.28
N ILE A 70 -5.96 24.65 -4.01
CA ILE A 70 -6.30 26.02 -3.60
C ILE A 70 -5.13 27.01 -3.73
N ASN A 71 -3.89 26.62 -3.38
CA ASN A 71 -2.74 27.54 -3.34
C ASN A 71 -2.39 28.19 -4.69
N TYR A 72 -2.85 27.60 -5.79
CA TYR A 72 -2.54 28.07 -7.14
C TYR A 72 -3.52 29.14 -7.66
N ASN A 73 -4.78 29.14 -7.20
CA ASN A 73 -5.80 30.08 -7.69
C ASN A 73 -5.56 31.54 -7.27
N ASN A 74 -4.62 31.80 -6.36
CA ASN A 74 -4.32 33.14 -5.86
C ASN A 74 -3.16 33.84 -6.60
N ASN A 75 -2.39 33.14 -7.46
CA ASN A 75 -1.10 33.66 -7.93
C ASN A 75 -0.88 33.83 -9.45
N ASP A 76 -1.75 33.40 -10.36
CA ASP A 76 -1.46 33.55 -11.80
C ASP A 76 -2.67 33.90 -12.71
N ASN A 77 -2.51 35.02 -13.44
CA ASN A 77 -3.38 35.50 -14.52
C ASN A 77 -3.04 34.88 -15.90
N HIS A 78 -2.28 33.79 -15.96
CA HIS A 78 -1.91 33.14 -17.22
C HIS A 78 -2.71 31.85 -17.46
N ASN A 79 -3.74 32.00 -18.29
CA ASN A 79 -4.49 30.95 -18.98
C ASN A 79 -3.56 29.96 -19.68
N HIS A 80 -3.87 28.66 -19.61
CA HIS A 80 -3.94 27.76 -20.80
C HIS A 80 -4.54 26.36 -20.54
N ASN A 81 -4.74 25.91 -19.28
CA ASN A 81 -5.46 24.66 -18.98
C ASN A 81 -6.57 24.91 -17.95
N GLN A 82 -7.79 24.38 -18.17
CA GLN A 82 -8.85 24.36 -17.14
C GLN A 82 -8.38 23.48 -15.97
N LYS A 83 -7.82 24.10 -14.94
CA LYS A 83 -7.26 23.42 -13.75
C LYS A 83 -8.37 22.85 -12.87
N LEU A 84 -8.02 21.86 -12.06
CA LEU A 84 -8.97 21.27 -11.10
C LEU A 84 -9.27 22.29 -10.01
N ASP A 85 -10.55 22.49 -9.66
CA ASP A 85 -10.96 23.32 -8.52
C ASP A 85 -11.47 22.47 -7.34
N LYS A 86 -11.70 23.12 -6.19
CA LYS A 86 -12.12 22.44 -4.96
C LYS A 86 -13.49 21.77 -5.07
N THR A 87 -14.38 22.31 -5.88
CA THR A 87 -15.75 21.84 -6.06
C THR A 87 -15.76 20.59 -6.93
N LYS A 88 -15.03 20.62 -8.06
CA LYS A 88 -14.83 19.46 -8.93
C LYS A 88 -14.08 18.34 -8.23
N LEU A 89 -13.04 18.64 -7.45
CA LEU A 89 -12.36 17.62 -6.67
C LEU A 89 -13.31 16.93 -5.67
N LEU A 90 -14.22 17.67 -5.04
CA LEU A 90 -15.20 17.10 -4.11
C LEU A 90 -16.28 16.30 -4.85
N GLU A 91 -16.73 16.76 -6.02
CA GLU A 91 -17.65 16.02 -6.88
C GLU A 91 -17.08 14.62 -7.21
N TYR A 92 -15.82 14.56 -7.64
CA TYR A 92 -15.15 13.30 -7.95
C TYR A 92 -14.97 12.41 -6.72
N ASP A 93 -14.61 12.97 -5.57
CA ASP A 93 -14.53 12.22 -4.31
C ASP A 93 -15.89 11.60 -3.94
N ASN A 94 -16.97 12.38 -4.02
CA ASN A 94 -18.33 11.92 -3.74
C ASN A 94 -18.78 10.82 -4.70
N ASN A 95 -18.42 10.91 -5.99
CA ASN A 95 -18.68 9.83 -6.95
C ASN A 95 -17.96 8.54 -6.52
N ILE A 96 -16.67 8.63 -6.17
CA ILE A 96 -15.88 7.48 -5.72
C ILE A 96 -16.49 6.86 -4.46
N VAL A 97 -16.86 7.67 -3.46
CA VAL A 97 -17.55 7.23 -2.23
C VAL A 97 -18.84 6.48 -2.60
N ARG A 98 -19.66 7.08 -3.46
CA ARG A 98 -20.95 6.52 -3.91
C ARG A 98 -20.78 5.19 -4.63
N HIS A 99 -19.80 5.08 -5.52
CA HIS A 99 -19.50 3.83 -6.23
C HIS A 99 -18.98 2.75 -5.28
N SER A 100 -18.13 3.13 -4.32
CA SER A 100 -17.60 2.22 -3.31
C SER A 100 -18.69 1.62 -2.43
N LYS A 101 -19.68 2.42 -2.02
CA LYS A 101 -20.84 1.96 -1.23
C LYS A 101 -21.75 0.95 -1.94
N LYS A 102 -21.69 0.88 -3.28
CA LYS A 102 -22.47 -0.11 -4.05
C LYS A 102 -21.87 -1.52 -4.00
N LEU A 103 -20.59 -1.65 -3.62
CA LEU A 103 -19.95 -2.96 -3.52
C LEU A 103 -20.40 -3.67 -2.25
N THR A 104 -20.68 -4.98 -2.35
CA THR A 104 -21.01 -5.79 -1.17
C THR A 104 -19.85 -5.88 -0.16
N GLN A 105 -18.61 -5.79 -0.64
CA GLN A 105 -17.43 -5.76 0.22
C GLN A 105 -17.11 -4.32 0.62
N LYS A 106 -16.92 -4.08 1.92
CA LYS A 106 -16.38 -2.81 2.41
C LYS A 106 -14.90 -2.73 2.08
N ILE A 107 -14.54 -1.82 1.18
CA ILE A 107 -13.15 -1.64 0.72
C ILE A 107 -12.54 -0.41 1.36
N LYS A 108 -11.36 -0.58 1.96
CA LYS A 108 -10.48 0.53 2.35
C LYS A 108 -9.47 0.77 1.23
N TRP A 109 -9.76 1.75 0.37
CA TRP A 109 -8.87 2.11 -0.72
C TRP A 109 -7.49 2.53 -0.20
N LYS A 110 -6.44 2.09 -0.86
CA LYS A 110 -5.10 2.67 -0.67
C LYS A 110 -5.00 3.94 -1.49
N TYR A 111 -4.10 4.86 -1.11
CA TYR A 111 -3.97 6.15 -1.79
C TYR A 111 -3.83 6.01 -3.32
N PHE A 112 -3.01 5.06 -3.80
CA PHE A 112 -2.80 4.84 -5.24
C PHE A 112 -4.04 4.27 -5.95
N GLN A 113 -4.88 3.52 -5.24
CA GLN A 113 -6.16 3.03 -5.78
C GLN A 113 -7.13 4.19 -5.91
N TYR A 114 -7.23 5.02 -4.88
CA TYR A 114 -8.02 6.25 -4.93
C TYR A 114 -7.59 7.16 -6.08
N PHE A 115 -6.29 7.35 -6.32
CA PHE A 115 -5.81 8.12 -7.47
C PHE A 115 -6.19 7.51 -8.82
N MET A 116 -6.14 6.19 -8.98
CA MET A 116 -6.61 5.55 -10.21
C MET A 116 -8.08 5.86 -10.47
N LEU A 117 -8.91 5.83 -9.41
CA LEU A 117 -10.33 6.17 -9.50
C LEU A 117 -10.53 7.66 -9.80
N LEU A 118 -9.83 8.55 -9.10
CA LEU A 118 -9.90 10.00 -9.30
C LEU A 118 -9.47 10.43 -10.70
N PHE A 119 -8.38 9.85 -11.22
CA PHE A 119 -7.92 10.12 -12.58
C PHE A 119 -8.96 9.66 -13.61
N THR A 120 -9.64 8.54 -13.32
CA THR A 120 -10.72 8.02 -14.16
C THR A 120 -11.95 8.95 -14.11
N GLU A 121 -12.36 9.47 -12.95
CA GLU A 121 -13.42 10.50 -12.85
C GLU A 121 -13.08 11.72 -13.72
N ILE A 122 -11.88 12.29 -13.55
CA ILE A 122 -11.42 13.47 -14.30
C ILE A 122 -11.44 13.22 -15.80
N TYR A 123 -10.94 12.06 -16.23
CA TYR A 123 -10.85 11.73 -17.65
C TYR A 123 -12.23 11.53 -18.27
N LEU A 124 -13.11 10.76 -17.60
CA LEU A 124 -14.45 10.46 -18.11
C LEU A 124 -15.34 11.70 -18.11
N ASP A 125 -15.25 12.58 -17.09
CA ASP A 125 -15.99 13.85 -17.09
C ASP A 125 -15.64 14.69 -18.32
N ARG A 126 -14.33 14.87 -18.60
CA ARG A 126 -13.87 15.62 -19.79
C ARG A 126 -14.25 14.93 -21.10
N PHE A 127 -14.10 13.61 -21.17
CA PHE A 127 -14.40 12.81 -22.36
C PHE A 127 -15.88 12.92 -22.75
N PHE A 128 -16.79 12.76 -21.79
CA PHE A 128 -18.24 12.82 -22.04
C PHE A 128 -18.80 14.25 -22.10
N SER A 129 -18.14 15.22 -21.47
CA SER A 129 -18.51 16.63 -21.56
C SER A 129 -18.17 17.23 -22.94
N SER A 130 -16.93 17.04 -23.43
CA SER A 130 -16.54 17.40 -24.80
C SER A 130 -15.24 16.72 -25.21
N LYS A 131 -15.38 15.67 -26.02
CA LYS A 131 -14.26 14.90 -26.55
C LYS A 131 -13.30 15.75 -27.39
N GLU A 132 -13.81 16.70 -28.18
CA GLU A 132 -13.01 17.62 -28.99
C GLU A 132 -12.19 18.60 -28.14
N ASN A 133 -12.75 19.06 -27.01
CA ASN A 133 -12.02 19.95 -26.11
C ASN A 133 -10.93 19.18 -25.36
N LEU A 134 -11.21 17.95 -24.89
CA LEU A 134 -10.19 17.08 -24.31
C LEU A 134 -9.02 16.85 -25.28
N LEU A 135 -9.32 16.59 -26.56
CA LEU A 135 -8.29 16.45 -27.60
C LEU A 135 -7.40 17.70 -27.73
N LYS A 136 -8.02 18.88 -27.74
CA LYS A 136 -7.30 20.16 -27.84
C LYS A 136 -6.40 20.37 -26.63
N GLU A 137 -6.92 20.16 -25.42
CA GLU A 137 -6.17 20.32 -24.18
C GLU A 137 -4.95 19.39 -24.12
N LEU A 138 -5.14 18.11 -24.45
CA LEU A 138 -4.05 17.13 -24.48
C LEU A 138 -2.97 17.50 -25.49
N ASN A 139 -3.36 17.94 -26.69
CA ASN A 139 -2.41 18.34 -27.73
C ASN A 139 -1.69 19.66 -27.41
N LEU A 140 -2.35 20.61 -26.75
CA LEU A 140 -1.69 21.83 -26.25
C LEU A 140 -0.65 21.48 -25.18
N TYR A 141 -1.03 20.68 -24.17
CA TYR A 141 -0.07 20.23 -23.16
C TYR A 141 1.09 19.43 -23.76
N LEU A 142 0.81 18.57 -24.74
CA LEU A 142 1.82 17.80 -25.44
C LEU A 142 2.85 18.70 -26.12
N ASP A 143 2.42 19.71 -26.87
CA ASP A 143 3.29 20.60 -27.64
C ASP A 143 4.01 21.63 -26.76
N ASP A 144 3.33 22.19 -25.75
CA ASP A 144 3.85 23.31 -24.96
C ASP A 144 4.69 22.86 -23.75
N VAL A 145 4.40 21.68 -23.19
CA VAL A 145 5.01 21.21 -21.94
C VAL A 145 5.73 19.88 -22.12
N PHE A 146 5.04 18.85 -22.62
CA PHE A 146 5.57 17.47 -22.55
C PHE A 146 6.70 17.20 -23.54
N ASN A 147 6.45 17.41 -24.85
CA ASN A 147 7.43 17.17 -25.89
C ASN A 147 8.70 18.02 -25.73
N PRO A 148 8.62 19.34 -25.42
CA PRO A 148 9.80 20.15 -25.13
C PRO A 148 10.67 19.53 -24.04
N ASN A 149 10.07 19.08 -22.93
CA ASN A 149 10.80 18.50 -21.80
C ASN A 149 11.53 17.19 -22.13
N ILE A 150 10.89 16.28 -22.88
CA ILE A 150 11.49 14.97 -23.20
C ILE A 150 12.45 15.03 -24.40
N CYS A 151 12.23 15.97 -25.33
CA CYS A 151 13.06 16.14 -26.52
C CYS A 151 14.41 16.79 -26.21
N LEU A 152 14.51 17.56 -25.12
CA LEU A 152 15.80 18.06 -24.59
C LEU A 152 16.82 16.93 -24.36
N LYS A 153 16.36 15.74 -23.95
CA LYS A 153 17.22 14.57 -23.77
C LYS A 153 17.52 13.86 -25.09
N SER A 154 16.52 13.72 -25.97
CA SER A 154 16.69 13.17 -27.31
C SER A 154 15.48 13.47 -28.20
N PRO A 155 15.67 13.93 -29.46
CA PRO A 155 14.57 14.12 -30.41
C PRO A 155 13.79 12.84 -30.73
N LYS A 156 14.39 11.66 -30.54
CA LYS A 156 13.74 10.35 -30.76
C LYS A 156 12.69 9.99 -29.69
N ASN A 157 12.51 10.83 -28.68
CA ASN A 157 11.51 10.62 -27.64
C ASN A 157 10.17 11.26 -27.95
N LYS A 158 10.06 12.02 -29.04
CA LYS A 158 8.85 12.78 -29.38
C LYS A 158 7.61 11.86 -29.44
N ILE A 159 6.55 12.30 -28.80
CA ILE A 159 5.22 11.67 -28.86
C ILE A 159 4.39 12.43 -29.89
N ASP A 160 3.67 11.68 -30.73
CA ASP A 160 2.82 12.23 -31.77
C ASP A 160 1.52 12.80 -31.20
N LYS A 161 0.86 13.67 -31.97
CA LYS A 161 -0.41 14.28 -31.55
C LYS A 161 -1.46 13.21 -31.29
N PHE A 162 -2.32 13.49 -30.33
CA PHE A 162 -3.54 12.74 -30.12
C PHE A 162 -4.50 12.96 -31.28
N GLU A 163 -5.19 11.89 -31.65
CA GLU A 163 -6.34 11.84 -32.54
C GLU A 163 -7.61 11.47 -31.73
N LEU A 164 -8.80 11.67 -32.31
CA LEU A 164 -10.06 11.36 -31.61
C LEU A 164 -10.17 9.88 -31.20
N ASP A 165 -9.62 8.97 -32.00
CA ASP A 165 -9.68 7.54 -31.74
C ASP A 165 -8.77 7.12 -30.58
N ASP A 166 -7.68 7.86 -30.33
CA ASP A 166 -6.79 7.61 -29.19
C ASP A 166 -7.51 7.79 -27.84
N LEU A 167 -8.57 8.62 -27.81
CA LEU A 167 -9.30 8.95 -26.58
C LEU A 167 -10.29 7.85 -26.14
N ASN A 168 -10.55 6.86 -26.99
CA ASN A 168 -11.47 5.76 -26.66
C ASN A 168 -10.83 4.67 -25.80
N LYS A 169 -9.59 4.86 -25.33
CA LYS A 169 -8.84 3.86 -24.58
C LYS A 169 -8.05 4.49 -23.43
N ILE A 170 -8.22 3.95 -22.24
CA ILE A 170 -7.31 4.20 -21.12
C ILE A 170 -6.73 2.90 -20.56
N ALA A 171 -5.52 2.98 -20.02
CA ALA A 171 -4.78 1.84 -19.51
C ALA A 171 -4.22 2.09 -18.10
N PHE A 172 -4.27 1.07 -17.25
CA PHE A 172 -3.69 1.08 -15.91
C PHE A 172 -2.42 0.23 -15.88
N TYR A 173 -1.26 0.89 -15.76
CA TYR A 173 0.01 0.21 -15.57
C TYR A 173 0.23 -0.04 -14.08
N SER A 174 -0.21 -1.20 -13.57
CA SER A 174 -0.28 -1.42 -12.12
C SER A 174 0.20 -2.81 -11.70
N ALA A 175 1.00 -2.86 -10.62
CA ALA A 175 1.61 -4.06 -10.08
C ALA A 175 0.62 -5.22 -9.83
N THR A 176 1.11 -6.45 -9.85
CA THR A 176 0.29 -7.62 -9.47
C THR A 176 -0.01 -7.57 -7.97
N GLY A 177 -1.30 -7.61 -7.59
CA GLY A 177 -1.72 -7.47 -6.19
C GLY A 177 -2.08 -6.04 -5.77
N SER A 178 -1.99 -5.05 -6.67
CA SER A 178 -2.43 -3.67 -6.41
C SER A 178 -3.95 -3.48 -6.40
N GLY A 179 -4.74 -4.50 -6.75
CA GLY A 179 -6.21 -4.44 -6.75
C GLY A 179 -6.87 -4.04 -8.07
N LYS A 180 -6.23 -4.30 -9.22
CA LYS A 180 -6.77 -4.00 -10.57
C LYS A 180 -8.23 -4.47 -10.79
N THR A 181 -8.62 -5.64 -10.28
CA THR A 181 -10.01 -6.11 -10.40
C THR A 181 -11.00 -5.20 -9.66
N LEU A 182 -10.63 -4.70 -8.48
CA LEU A 182 -11.47 -3.77 -7.73
C LEU A 182 -11.62 -2.43 -8.46
N ILE A 183 -10.53 -1.95 -9.06
CA ILE A 183 -10.56 -0.75 -9.92
C ILE A 183 -11.47 -0.99 -11.13
N MET A 184 -11.39 -2.14 -11.79
CA MET A 184 -12.26 -2.50 -12.91
C MET A 184 -13.75 -2.46 -12.55
N HIS A 185 -14.12 -2.96 -11.37
CA HIS A 185 -15.51 -2.94 -10.91
C HIS A 185 -16.03 -1.51 -10.71
N ILE A 186 -15.20 -0.61 -10.17
CA ILE A 186 -15.57 0.80 -10.01
C ILE A 186 -15.59 1.50 -11.38
N ASN A 187 -14.61 1.25 -12.26
CA ASN A 187 -14.55 1.84 -13.59
C ASN A 187 -15.81 1.54 -14.42
N LEU A 188 -16.41 0.35 -14.26
CA LEU A 188 -17.73 0.03 -14.83
C LEU A 188 -18.81 1.03 -14.39
N MET A 189 -18.85 1.34 -13.09
CA MET A 189 -19.81 2.29 -12.53
C MET A 189 -19.50 3.74 -12.90
N GLN A 190 -18.22 4.13 -12.94
CA GLN A 190 -17.78 5.46 -13.36
C GLN A 190 -18.13 5.71 -14.82
N PHE A 191 -17.83 4.75 -15.70
CA PHE A 191 -18.23 4.83 -17.10
C PHE A 191 -19.75 4.94 -17.25
N THR A 192 -20.51 4.08 -16.55
CA THR A 192 -21.98 4.11 -16.59
C THR A 192 -22.54 5.44 -16.07
N TYR A 193 -21.86 6.09 -15.11
CA TYR A 193 -22.30 7.37 -14.56
C TYR A 193 -22.20 8.53 -15.55
N TYR A 194 -21.10 8.61 -16.31
CA TYR A 194 -20.88 9.69 -17.28
C TYR A 194 -21.46 9.39 -18.67
N ASN A 195 -21.63 8.11 -19.02
CA ASN A 195 -22.10 7.71 -20.34
C ASN A 195 -23.61 7.90 -20.51
N ASN A 196 -23.99 8.91 -21.28
CA ASN A 196 -25.38 9.17 -21.69
C ASN A 196 -25.77 8.46 -23.00
N GLN A 197 -24.85 7.73 -23.65
CA GLN A 197 -25.07 7.05 -24.91
C GLN A 197 -25.30 5.55 -24.71
N GLN A 198 -26.07 4.93 -25.61
CA GLN A 198 -26.30 3.49 -25.55
C GLN A 198 -25.08 2.73 -26.08
N ILE A 199 -24.43 1.95 -25.22
CA ILE A 199 -23.44 0.93 -25.63
C ILE A 199 -24.16 -0.36 -26.02
N ASN A 200 -23.59 -1.13 -26.94
CA ASN A 200 -24.17 -2.40 -27.37
C ASN A 200 -24.02 -3.45 -26.26
N LYS A 201 -22.79 -3.62 -25.74
CA LYS A 201 -22.46 -4.60 -24.69
C LYS A 201 -21.33 -4.12 -23.77
N ALA A 202 -21.27 -4.69 -22.57
CA ALA A 202 -20.11 -4.62 -21.67
C ALA A 202 -19.40 -5.97 -21.67
N ILE A 203 -18.14 -6.02 -22.12
CA ILE A 203 -17.40 -7.26 -22.36
C ILE A 203 -16.10 -7.24 -21.54
N LEU A 204 -15.83 -8.33 -20.81
CA LEU A 204 -14.54 -8.56 -20.17
C LEU A 204 -13.76 -9.64 -20.94
N ILE A 205 -12.62 -9.24 -21.49
CA ILE A 205 -11.69 -10.13 -22.18
C ILE A 205 -10.66 -10.67 -21.18
N THR A 206 -10.60 -12.00 -21.09
CA THR A 206 -9.68 -12.73 -20.22
C THR A 206 -8.77 -13.64 -21.04
N PRO A 207 -7.53 -13.94 -20.57
CA PRO A 207 -6.59 -14.75 -21.33
C PRO A 207 -6.92 -16.25 -21.32
N ASN A 208 -7.67 -16.75 -20.33
CA ASN A 208 -8.07 -18.17 -20.22
C ASN A 208 -9.28 -18.36 -19.28
N SER A 209 -9.89 -19.55 -19.38
CA SER A 209 -11.06 -19.99 -18.60
C SER A 209 -10.92 -19.96 -17.08
N GLY A 210 -9.70 -20.17 -16.55
CA GLY A 210 -9.43 -20.12 -15.10
C GLY A 210 -9.60 -18.71 -14.56
N LEU A 211 -9.03 -17.72 -15.25
CA LEU A 211 -9.24 -16.30 -14.93
C LEU A 211 -10.68 -15.87 -15.18
N SER A 212 -11.34 -16.36 -16.23
CA SER A 212 -12.77 -16.07 -16.43
C SER A 212 -13.62 -16.53 -15.24
N HIS A 213 -13.35 -17.71 -14.68
CA HIS A 213 -14.08 -18.20 -13.50
C HIS A 213 -13.78 -17.38 -12.24
N GLN A 214 -12.53 -16.93 -12.07
CA GLN A 214 -12.15 -16.05 -10.98
C GLN A 214 -12.93 -14.72 -11.03
N HIS A 215 -12.98 -14.07 -12.20
CA HIS A 215 -13.71 -12.81 -12.39
C HIS A 215 -15.21 -12.96 -12.11
N LEU A 216 -15.85 -14.03 -12.61
CA LEU A 216 -17.27 -14.29 -12.33
C LEU A 216 -17.56 -14.41 -10.82
N LYS A 217 -16.65 -15.04 -10.07
CA LYS A 217 -16.76 -15.13 -8.60
C LYS A 217 -16.55 -13.75 -7.95
N GLU A 218 -15.59 -12.97 -8.42
CA GLU A 218 -15.28 -11.64 -7.89
C GLU A 218 -16.38 -10.60 -8.17
N PHE A 219 -17.03 -10.64 -9.34
CA PHE A 219 -18.23 -9.84 -9.64
C PHE A 219 -19.38 -10.19 -8.69
N LYS A 220 -19.71 -11.49 -8.57
CA LYS A 220 -20.77 -11.96 -7.65
C LYS A 220 -20.50 -11.55 -6.21
N ASN A 221 -19.25 -11.69 -5.75
CA ASN A 221 -18.85 -11.31 -4.40
C ASN A 221 -18.98 -9.81 -4.10
N ASN A 222 -19.05 -8.97 -5.13
CA ASN A 222 -19.21 -7.53 -5.03
C ASN A 222 -20.62 -7.04 -5.40
N GLY A 223 -21.58 -7.96 -5.60
CA GLY A 223 -22.96 -7.61 -5.95
C GLY A 223 -23.13 -7.12 -7.38
N LEU A 224 -22.21 -7.49 -8.28
CA LEU A 224 -22.24 -7.12 -9.69
C LEU A 224 -22.60 -8.32 -10.56
N ASP A 225 -23.38 -8.06 -11.61
CA ASP A 225 -23.84 -9.08 -12.54
C ASP A 225 -22.81 -9.33 -13.65
N ALA A 226 -22.36 -10.58 -13.75
CA ALA A 226 -21.51 -11.04 -14.84
C ALA A 226 -21.87 -12.47 -15.25
N CYS A 227 -21.79 -12.76 -16.55
CA CYS A 227 -22.05 -14.09 -17.10
C CYS A 227 -20.96 -14.48 -18.11
N ARG A 228 -20.87 -15.77 -18.44
CA ARG A 228 -20.05 -16.20 -19.58
C ARG A 228 -20.77 -15.82 -20.86
N PHE A 229 -20.02 -15.36 -21.85
CA PHE A 229 -20.55 -15.12 -23.18
C PHE A 229 -21.12 -16.41 -23.81
N THR A 230 -22.38 -16.36 -24.26
CA THR A 230 -23.00 -17.36 -25.16
C THR A 230 -23.78 -16.67 -26.28
N GLU A 231 -23.93 -17.31 -27.44
CA GLU A 231 -24.73 -16.75 -28.55
C GLU A 231 -26.19 -16.52 -28.14
N GLU A 232 -26.76 -17.38 -27.30
CA GLU A 232 -28.13 -17.25 -26.78
C GLU A 232 -28.31 -16.09 -25.80
N SER A 233 -27.30 -15.77 -24.97
CA SER A 233 -27.34 -14.57 -24.12
C SER A 233 -27.44 -13.26 -24.92
N SER A 234 -27.06 -13.26 -26.19
CA SER A 234 -27.19 -12.12 -27.12
C SER A 234 -28.64 -11.73 -27.41
N SER A 235 -29.60 -12.64 -27.20
CA SER A 235 -31.02 -12.44 -27.50
C SER A 235 -31.88 -12.10 -26.28
N GLY A 236 -31.34 -12.28 -25.06
CA GLY A 236 -32.05 -12.01 -23.79
C GLY A 236 -31.75 -10.66 -23.14
N SER A 237 -30.80 -9.87 -23.68
CA SER A 237 -30.38 -8.59 -23.10
C SER A 237 -31.42 -7.46 -23.29
N LEU A 238 -32.35 -7.61 -24.24
CA LEU A 238 -33.37 -6.62 -24.58
C LEU A 238 -34.39 -6.33 -23.45
N PHE A 239 -34.44 -7.12 -22.38
CA PHE A 239 -35.43 -6.98 -21.29
C PHE A 239 -34.86 -6.47 -19.94
N LYS A 240 -33.63 -5.94 -19.88
CA LYS A 240 -33.00 -5.53 -18.60
C LYS A 240 -32.60 -4.05 -18.51
N ASN A 241 -33.36 -3.16 -19.16
CA ASN A 241 -33.19 -1.70 -19.06
C ASN A 241 -33.46 -1.09 -17.66
N ASN A 242 -33.77 -1.91 -16.64
CA ASN A 242 -34.00 -1.45 -15.26
C ASN A 242 -32.81 -1.71 -14.32
N LEU A 243 -31.69 -2.26 -14.80
CA LEU A 243 -30.48 -2.43 -13.98
C LEU A 243 -29.65 -1.14 -13.98
N SER A 244 -29.17 -0.72 -12.80
CA SER A 244 -28.33 0.48 -12.66
C SER A 244 -26.91 0.34 -13.22
N THR A 245 -26.51 -0.87 -13.63
CA THR A 245 -25.21 -1.21 -14.24
C THR A 245 -25.42 -2.32 -15.28
N PRO A 246 -24.73 -2.29 -16.44
CA PRO A 246 -24.86 -3.34 -17.45
C PRO A 246 -24.25 -4.67 -16.98
N ILE A 247 -24.81 -5.78 -17.47
CA ILE A 247 -24.27 -7.12 -17.21
C ILE A 247 -22.96 -7.29 -17.99
N VAL A 248 -21.90 -7.73 -17.31
CA VAL A 248 -20.60 -7.96 -17.94
C VAL A 248 -20.53 -9.36 -18.55
N GLU A 249 -20.31 -9.43 -19.86
CA GLU A 249 -20.10 -10.69 -20.59
C GLU A 249 -18.61 -11.05 -20.59
N VAL A 250 -18.26 -12.15 -19.93
CA VAL A 250 -16.86 -12.62 -19.83
C VAL A 250 -16.53 -13.53 -21.01
N LEU A 251 -15.53 -13.12 -21.79
CA LEU A 251 -15.05 -13.80 -22.98
C LEU A 251 -13.57 -14.16 -22.85
N GLU A 252 -13.21 -15.37 -23.27
CA GLU A 252 -11.81 -15.78 -23.42
C GLU A 252 -11.28 -15.29 -24.77
N ILE A 253 -10.14 -14.60 -24.79
CA ILE A 253 -9.57 -14.05 -26.03
C ILE A 253 -9.27 -15.12 -27.09
N SER A 254 -8.95 -16.35 -26.67
CA SER A 254 -8.73 -17.50 -27.57
C SER A 254 -9.99 -17.94 -28.32
N LYS A 255 -11.18 -17.54 -27.85
CA LYS A 255 -12.46 -17.81 -28.50
C LYS A 255 -12.83 -16.73 -29.52
N LEU A 256 -12.07 -15.64 -29.64
CA LEU A 256 -12.35 -14.54 -30.55
C LEU A 256 -11.48 -14.69 -31.82
N LYS A 257 -12.10 -14.86 -32.98
CA LYS A 257 -11.42 -15.07 -34.28
C LYS A 257 -12.08 -14.24 -35.40
N GLU A 258 -11.41 -14.11 -36.54
CA GLU A 258 -12.02 -13.48 -37.73
C GLU A 258 -13.24 -14.26 -38.23
N ASN A 259 -13.12 -15.59 -38.34
CA ASN A 259 -14.19 -16.46 -38.82
C ASN A 259 -14.79 -17.31 -37.70
N LYS A 260 -16.11 -17.58 -37.79
CA LYS A 260 -16.82 -18.46 -36.86
C LYS A 260 -16.31 -19.90 -36.97
N GLY A 261 -16.14 -20.55 -35.82
CA GLY A 261 -15.79 -21.97 -35.71
C GLY A 261 -16.66 -22.66 -34.65
N GLU A 262 -16.43 -23.96 -34.39
CA GLU A 262 -17.27 -24.74 -33.45
C GLU A 262 -17.29 -24.18 -32.02
N THR A 263 -16.18 -23.59 -31.56
CA THR A 263 -16.03 -23.02 -30.20
C THR A 263 -15.52 -21.58 -30.22
N THR A 264 -15.54 -20.92 -31.38
CA THR A 264 -14.96 -19.59 -31.59
C THR A 264 -15.97 -18.66 -32.27
N PHE A 265 -16.02 -17.42 -31.81
CA PHE A 265 -16.94 -16.38 -32.26
C PHE A 265 -16.24 -15.43 -33.25
N ALA A 266 -16.96 -15.00 -34.28
CA ALA A 266 -16.49 -14.01 -35.23
C ALA A 266 -16.49 -12.62 -34.58
N VAL A 267 -15.39 -11.87 -34.68
CA VAL A 267 -15.28 -10.52 -34.09
C VAL A 267 -16.39 -9.60 -34.58
N ASP A 268 -16.72 -9.67 -35.86
CA ASP A 268 -17.73 -8.82 -36.49
C ASP A 268 -19.15 -9.08 -35.97
N SER A 269 -19.38 -10.17 -35.23
CA SER A 269 -20.68 -10.47 -34.61
C SER A 269 -20.96 -9.69 -33.31
N PHE A 270 -19.97 -8.96 -32.79
CA PHE A 270 -20.09 -8.22 -31.53
C PHE A 270 -20.44 -6.74 -31.71
N ASP A 271 -20.58 -6.24 -32.95
CA ASP A 271 -20.54 -4.81 -33.27
C ASP A 271 -19.27 -4.11 -32.75
N ASN A 272 -19.15 -2.81 -32.96
CA ASN A 272 -17.95 -2.03 -32.63
C ASN A 272 -18.15 -0.93 -31.58
N ASN A 273 -19.37 -0.77 -31.06
CA ASN A 273 -19.72 0.20 -30.03
C ASN A 273 -19.92 -0.47 -28.66
N ASN A 274 -18.88 -1.15 -28.18
CA ASN A 274 -18.90 -1.86 -26.89
C ASN A 274 -18.03 -1.18 -25.83
N LEU A 275 -18.39 -1.39 -24.57
CA LEU A 275 -17.51 -1.15 -23.43
C LEU A 275 -16.67 -2.41 -23.19
N VAL A 276 -15.34 -2.31 -23.33
CA VAL A 276 -14.44 -3.46 -23.27
C VAL A 276 -13.45 -3.32 -22.13
N PHE A 277 -13.40 -4.32 -21.25
CA PHE A 277 -12.37 -4.46 -20.22
C PHE A 277 -11.37 -5.53 -20.66
N ILE A 278 -10.08 -5.21 -20.62
CA ILE A 278 -9.01 -6.12 -21.07
C ILE A 278 -8.09 -6.42 -19.87
N ASP A 279 -8.19 -7.63 -19.34
CA ASP A 279 -7.28 -8.11 -18.31
C ASP A 279 -6.00 -8.68 -18.94
N GLU A 280 -4.85 -8.41 -18.31
CA GLU A 280 -3.51 -8.74 -18.81
C GLU A 280 -3.25 -8.18 -20.23
N GLY A 281 -3.60 -6.91 -20.47
CA GLY A 281 -3.61 -6.23 -21.78
C GLY A 281 -2.28 -6.22 -22.55
N HIS A 282 -1.15 -6.51 -21.90
CA HIS A 282 0.12 -6.74 -22.59
C HIS A 282 0.10 -8.00 -23.47
N ARG A 283 -0.73 -9.00 -23.16
CA ARG A 283 -0.88 -10.21 -23.97
C ARG A 283 -1.64 -9.89 -25.26
N GLY A 284 -1.02 -10.18 -26.40
CA GLY A 284 -1.52 -9.82 -27.73
C GLY A 284 -0.66 -8.81 -28.46
N THR A 285 0.21 -8.07 -27.75
CA THR A 285 1.23 -7.21 -28.39
C THR A 285 2.23 -8.01 -29.24
N GLY A 286 2.42 -9.30 -28.97
CA GLY A 286 3.30 -10.20 -29.74
C GLY A 286 2.64 -10.95 -30.91
N GLY A 287 1.30 -10.95 -31.03
CA GLY A 287 0.56 -11.64 -32.10
C GLY A 287 -0.55 -10.75 -32.65
N ASP A 288 -0.44 -10.38 -33.93
CA ASP A 288 -1.21 -9.28 -34.53
C ASP A 288 -2.72 -9.52 -34.51
N GLU A 289 -3.17 -10.77 -34.55
CA GLU A 289 -4.60 -11.15 -34.51
C GLU A 289 -5.28 -10.79 -33.17
N TRP A 290 -4.62 -11.00 -32.02
CA TRP A 290 -5.24 -10.77 -30.70
C TRP A 290 -5.51 -9.29 -30.44
N LYS A 291 -4.52 -8.44 -30.75
CA LYS A 291 -4.63 -6.99 -30.57
C LYS A 291 -5.66 -6.41 -31.55
N THR A 292 -5.60 -6.82 -32.82
CA THR A 292 -6.57 -6.39 -33.83
C THR A 292 -8.00 -6.77 -33.45
N ASN A 293 -8.22 -8.00 -32.99
CA ASN A 293 -9.56 -8.48 -32.65
C ASN A 293 -10.17 -7.76 -31.45
N ARG A 294 -9.37 -7.46 -30.41
CA ARG A 294 -9.89 -6.73 -29.25
C ARG A 294 -10.11 -5.24 -29.54
N ASP A 295 -9.24 -4.60 -30.33
CA ASP A 295 -9.39 -3.17 -30.66
C ASP A 295 -10.62 -2.92 -31.54
N LYS A 296 -10.98 -3.89 -32.41
CA LYS A 296 -12.22 -3.85 -33.21
C LYS A 296 -13.49 -3.80 -32.34
N LEU A 297 -13.51 -4.48 -31.19
CA LEU A 297 -14.70 -4.53 -30.32
C LEU A 297 -15.08 -3.16 -29.73
N SER A 298 -14.10 -2.28 -29.53
CA SER A 298 -14.28 -0.97 -28.92
C SER A 298 -14.01 0.20 -29.87
N GLN A 299 -13.97 -0.04 -31.19
CA GLN A 299 -13.58 0.99 -32.17
C GLN A 299 -14.46 2.26 -32.06
N ARG A 300 -15.77 2.11 -31.90
CA ARG A 300 -16.72 3.21 -31.65
C ARG A 300 -17.15 3.33 -30.19
N GLY A 301 -16.76 2.36 -29.35
CA GLY A 301 -17.06 2.32 -27.93
C GLY A 301 -15.88 2.83 -27.08
N PHE A 302 -15.59 2.13 -25.98
CA PHE A 302 -14.54 2.52 -25.04
C PHE A 302 -13.83 1.30 -24.44
N ALA A 303 -12.52 1.40 -24.23
CA ALA A 303 -11.70 0.33 -23.69
C ALA A 303 -10.94 0.72 -22.42
N PHE A 304 -11.00 -0.17 -21.42
CA PHE A 304 -10.14 -0.13 -20.24
C PHE A 304 -9.14 -1.29 -20.28
N GLU A 305 -7.84 -0.99 -20.30
CA GLU A 305 -6.78 -2.01 -20.25
C GLU A 305 -6.08 -2.09 -18.89
N TYR A 306 -5.81 -3.30 -18.42
CA TYR A 306 -5.16 -3.54 -17.12
C TYR A 306 -3.94 -4.43 -17.31
N SER A 307 -2.75 -3.98 -16.90
CA SER A 307 -1.55 -4.81 -16.96
C SER A 307 -0.51 -4.40 -15.93
N ALA A 308 0.25 -5.40 -15.45
CA ALA A 308 1.45 -5.19 -14.64
C ALA A 308 2.74 -5.13 -15.46
N THR A 309 2.66 -5.32 -16.79
CA THR A 309 3.82 -5.69 -17.60
C THR A 309 3.88 -4.96 -18.96
N PHE A 310 3.29 -3.76 -19.08
CA PHE A 310 3.36 -2.95 -20.30
C PHE A 310 4.80 -2.62 -20.69
N GLY A 311 5.63 -2.14 -19.76
CA GLY A 311 7.02 -1.79 -20.04
C GLY A 311 7.84 -2.96 -20.62
N GLN A 312 7.56 -4.17 -20.17
CA GLN A 312 8.27 -5.37 -20.65
C GLN A 312 7.78 -5.82 -22.03
N ALA A 313 6.47 -5.75 -22.28
CA ALA A 313 5.92 -6.06 -23.59
C ALA A 313 6.47 -5.12 -24.67
N ILE A 314 6.56 -3.83 -24.35
CA ILE A 314 7.16 -2.81 -25.22
C ILE A 314 8.68 -3.04 -25.36
N GLY A 315 9.37 -3.36 -24.27
CA GLY A 315 10.81 -3.65 -24.28
C GLY A 315 11.17 -4.88 -25.14
N ALA A 316 10.27 -5.87 -25.22
CA ALA A 316 10.45 -7.08 -26.03
C ALA A 316 10.16 -6.88 -27.52
N ALA A 317 9.38 -5.85 -27.89
CA ALA A 317 9.11 -5.49 -29.28
C ALA A 317 10.36 -4.92 -29.98
N LYS A 318 10.40 -5.01 -31.32
CA LYS A 318 11.54 -4.55 -32.15
C LYS A 318 11.04 -3.76 -33.35
N GLY A 319 11.85 -2.83 -33.86
CA GLY A 319 11.55 -2.03 -35.04
C GLY A 319 10.32 -1.13 -34.87
N GLU A 320 9.60 -0.87 -35.95
CA GLU A 320 8.40 0.00 -36.00
C GLU A 320 7.35 -0.41 -34.95
N LYS A 321 7.12 -1.72 -34.79
CA LYS A 321 6.19 -2.26 -33.79
C LYS A 321 6.49 -1.81 -32.35
N LYS A 322 7.76 -1.58 -32.02
CA LYS A 322 8.13 -1.02 -30.71
C LYS A 322 7.72 0.43 -30.58
N ASP A 323 7.94 1.21 -31.63
CA ASP A 323 7.63 2.64 -31.67
C ASP A 323 6.11 2.85 -31.64
N ASP A 324 5.33 2.04 -32.38
CA ASP A 324 3.85 2.06 -32.34
C ASP A 324 3.30 1.80 -30.93
N LEU A 325 3.83 0.78 -30.25
CA LEU A 325 3.42 0.47 -28.88
C LEU A 325 3.83 1.56 -27.88
N ILE A 326 4.97 2.22 -28.10
CA ILE A 326 5.38 3.38 -27.28
C ILE A 326 4.38 4.52 -27.48
N GLN A 327 4.00 4.85 -28.72
CA GLN A 327 3.05 5.93 -29.00
C GLN A 327 1.67 5.65 -28.40
N GLU A 328 1.12 4.46 -28.62
CA GLU A 328 -0.20 4.07 -28.11
C GLU A 328 -0.27 4.12 -26.58
N TYR A 329 0.68 3.47 -25.90
CA TYR A 329 0.64 3.40 -24.44
C TYR A 329 1.15 4.65 -23.74
N ALA A 330 1.95 5.49 -24.40
CA ALA A 330 2.23 6.85 -23.92
C ALA A 330 0.95 7.70 -23.84
N LYS A 331 0.06 7.55 -24.84
CA LYS A 331 -1.21 8.29 -24.95
C LYS A 331 -2.35 7.70 -24.12
N SER A 332 -2.33 6.40 -23.82
CA SER A 332 -3.45 5.72 -23.13
C SER A 332 -3.19 5.39 -21.65
N ILE A 333 -1.95 5.27 -21.18
CA ILE A 333 -1.70 4.98 -19.76
C ILE A 333 -2.06 6.18 -18.90
N ILE A 334 -3.15 6.04 -18.15
CA ILE A 334 -3.68 7.07 -17.27
C ILE A 334 -2.92 7.12 -15.93
N PHE A 335 -2.45 5.96 -15.44
CA PHE A 335 -1.78 5.85 -14.15
C PHE A 335 -0.68 4.78 -14.15
N ASP A 336 0.52 5.15 -13.68
CA ASP A 336 1.65 4.24 -13.42
C ASP A 336 1.81 3.97 -11.91
N TYR A 337 1.46 2.75 -11.52
CA TYR A 337 1.80 2.14 -10.23
C TYR A 337 2.47 0.78 -10.46
N SER A 338 3.49 0.78 -11.30
CA SER A 338 4.38 -0.37 -11.56
C SER A 338 4.97 -0.97 -10.28
N TYR A 339 5.57 -2.15 -10.40
CA TYR A 339 6.07 -2.91 -9.23
C TYR A 339 7.04 -2.12 -8.36
N LYS A 340 7.77 -1.18 -8.96
CA LYS A 340 8.62 -0.22 -8.27
C LYS A 340 7.93 0.58 -7.18
N HIS A 341 6.76 1.15 -7.48
CA HIS A 341 6.01 1.94 -6.51
C HIS A 341 5.48 1.03 -5.40
N PHE A 342 4.90 -0.11 -5.78
CA PHE A 342 4.41 -1.13 -4.86
C PHE A 342 5.49 -1.59 -3.85
N TYR A 343 6.69 -1.91 -4.34
CA TYR A 343 7.80 -2.34 -3.51
C TYR A 343 8.33 -1.22 -2.61
N ASN A 344 8.49 -0.01 -3.14
CA ASN A 344 9.05 1.14 -2.39
C ASN A 344 8.12 1.67 -1.29
N ASP A 345 6.82 1.46 -1.44
CA ASP A 345 5.81 1.76 -0.41
C ASP A 345 5.74 0.70 0.70
N GLY A 346 6.50 -0.40 0.55
CA GLY A 346 6.55 -1.48 1.52
C GLY A 346 5.47 -2.54 1.34
N PHE A 347 4.73 -2.52 0.24
CA PHE A 347 3.73 -3.55 -0.04
C PHE A 347 4.39 -4.86 -0.46
N GLY A 348 3.74 -5.97 -0.09
CA GLY A 348 4.22 -7.31 -0.37
C GLY A 348 5.46 -7.71 0.42
N LYS A 349 5.86 -8.97 0.19
CA LYS A 349 7.09 -9.57 0.70
C LYS A 349 8.29 -8.85 0.11
N ASP A 350 9.36 -8.81 0.89
CA ASP A 350 10.70 -8.59 0.36
C ASP A 350 11.08 -9.77 -0.56
N TYR A 351 12.15 -9.68 -1.35
CA TYR A 351 12.61 -10.77 -2.20
C TYR A 351 14.12 -10.95 -2.15
N ARG A 352 14.57 -12.18 -2.34
CA ARG A 352 15.99 -12.54 -2.42
C ARG A 352 16.23 -13.46 -3.60
N ILE A 353 17.14 -13.06 -4.48
CA ILE A 353 17.52 -13.84 -5.66
C ILE A 353 18.87 -14.50 -5.38
N LEU A 354 18.91 -15.81 -5.50
CA LEU A 354 20.14 -16.60 -5.41
C LEU A 354 20.62 -16.84 -6.84
N ASN A 355 21.63 -16.10 -7.29
CA ASN A 355 22.19 -16.27 -8.63
C ASN A 355 23.44 -17.16 -8.61
N LEU A 356 23.53 -18.08 -9.56
CA LEU A 356 24.77 -18.76 -9.92
C LEU A 356 25.39 -17.97 -11.07
N THR A 357 26.57 -17.37 -10.88
CA THR A 357 27.26 -16.60 -11.93
C THR A 357 27.66 -17.47 -13.12
N LYS A 358 27.84 -18.77 -12.90
CA LYS A 358 28.03 -19.81 -13.92
C LYS A 358 27.33 -21.08 -13.45
N GLU A 359 26.87 -21.93 -14.39
CA GLU A 359 26.46 -23.29 -14.01
C GLU A 359 27.68 -24.00 -13.38
N PRO A 360 27.58 -24.51 -12.14
CA PRO A 360 28.71 -25.19 -11.54
C PRO A 360 29.00 -26.47 -12.30
N ASP A 361 30.25 -26.65 -12.72
CA ASP A 361 30.70 -27.91 -13.36
C ASP A 361 30.64 -29.07 -12.36
N GLU A 362 30.72 -28.78 -11.06
CA GLU A 362 30.66 -29.77 -9.98
C GLU A 362 29.24 -30.05 -9.48
N ASP A 363 28.85 -31.33 -9.53
CA ASP A 363 27.58 -31.83 -8.97
C ASP A 363 27.42 -31.52 -7.47
N LEU A 364 28.53 -31.43 -6.73
CA LEU A 364 28.53 -31.08 -5.32
C LEU A 364 28.05 -29.64 -5.09
N ILE A 365 28.50 -28.69 -5.91
CA ILE A 365 28.11 -27.28 -5.80
C ILE A 365 26.62 -27.11 -6.17
N LYS A 366 26.15 -27.79 -7.23
CA LYS A 366 24.72 -27.86 -7.58
C LYS A 366 23.88 -28.43 -6.45
N TYR A 367 24.38 -29.47 -5.78
CA TYR A 367 23.70 -30.06 -4.63
C TYR A 367 23.65 -29.09 -3.44
N ASN A 368 24.76 -28.41 -3.11
CA ASN A 368 24.80 -27.41 -2.04
C ASN A 368 23.83 -26.25 -2.31
N TYR A 369 23.71 -25.79 -3.56
CA TYR A 369 22.75 -24.75 -3.95
C TYR A 369 21.30 -25.15 -3.63
N LEU A 370 20.92 -26.39 -3.98
CA LEU A 370 19.58 -26.93 -3.71
C LEU A 370 19.34 -27.16 -2.21
N VAL A 371 20.35 -27.66 -1.48
CA VAL A 371 20.29 -27.80 -0.02
C VAL A 371 20.10 -26.43 0.64
N GLY A 372 20.82 -25.39 0.22
CA GLY A 372 20.68 -24.04 0.76
C GLY A 372 19.34 -23.40 0.45
N SER A 373 18.77 -23.70 -0.73
CA SER A 373 17.42 -23.30 -1.11
C SER A 373 16.37 -23.97 -0.22
N LEU A 374 16.50 -25.27 0.05
CA LEU A 374 15.64 -26.01 0.97
C LEU A 374 15.80 -25.52 2.42
N LEU A 375 17.02 -25.21 2.88
CA LEU A 375 17.27 -24.62 4.19
C LEU A 375 16.60 -23.26 4.34
N SER A 376 16.58 -22.44 3.29
CA SER A 376 15.90 -21.13 3.29
C SER A 376 14.39 -21.29 3.46
N PHE A 377 13.79 -22.26 2.77
CA PHE A 377 12.38 -22.61 2.96
C PHE A 377 12.09 -23.20 4.34
N TYR A 378 12.95 -24.11 4.81
CA TYR A 378 12.83 -24.71 6.13
C TYR A 378 12.90 -23.67 7.25
N GLN A 379 13.79 -22.67 7.16
CA GLN A 379 13.82 -21.56 8.11
C GLN A 379 12.44 -20.87 8.21
N GLN A 380 11.79 -20.60 7.07
CA GLN A 380 10.45 -19.98 7.06
C GLN A 380 9.41 -20.88 7.74
N LYS A 381 9.42 -22.18 7.43
CA LYS A 381 8.55 -23.18 8.06
C LYS A 381 8.77 -23.25 9.57
N LYS A 382 10.03 -23.24 10.03
CA LYS A 382 10.39 -23.32 11.44
C LYS A 382 9.97 -22.07 12.21
N ILE A 383 10.16 -20.88 11.63
CA ILE A 383 9.67 -19.61 12.19
C ILE A 383 8.15 -19.66 12.33
N PHE A 384 7.43 -20.06 11.27
CA PHE A 384 5.97 -20.13 11.27
C PHE A 384 5.44 -21.08 12.36
N ASN A 385 5.91 -22.34 12.36
CA ASN A 385 5.45 -23.35 13.32
C ASN A 385 5.79 -23.01 14.78
N GLY A 386 6.93 -22.35 15.03
CA GLY A 386 7.38 -22.03 16.38
C GLY A 386 6.84 -20.72 16.96
N ASN A 387 6.19 -19.87 16.14
CA ASN A 387 5.80 -18.51 16.54
C ASN A 387 4.42 -18.10 15.99
N TYR A 388 3.52 -19.06 15.76
CA TYR A 388 2.24 -18.83 15.09
C TYR A 388 1.42 -17.68 15.70
N GLU A 389 1.27 -17.64 17.02
CA GLU A 389 0.50 -16.59 17.72
C GLU A 389 1.00 -15.18 17.37
N LYS A 390 2.33 -14.98 17.37
CA LYS A 390 2.95 -13.70 17.03
C LYS A 390 2.78 -13.33 15.55
N LEU A 391 2.75 -14.33 14.68
CA LEU A 391 2.67 -14.15 13.24
C LEU A 391 1.23 -14.04 12.73
N ALA A 392 0.26 -14.50 13.52
CA ALA A 392 -1.17 -14.39 13.23
C ALA A 392 -1.60 -12.91 13.14
N GLU A 393 -1.04 -12.04 13.98
CA GLU A 393 -1.25 -10.58 13.95
C GLU A 393 -0.90 -9.97 12.56
N TYR A 394 0.08 -10.56 11.88
CA TYR A 394 0.57 -10.13 10.55
C TYR A 394 -0.04 -10.92 9.39
N ASN A 395 -1.04 -11.77 9.67
CA ASN A 395 -1.69 -12.65 8.70
C ASN A 395 -0.70 -13.49 7.87
N ILE A 396 0.44 -13.88 8.46
CA ILE A 396 1.41 -14.76 7.80
C ILE A 396 0.77 -16.14 7.65
N THR A 397 0.89 -16.71 6.46
CA THR A 397 0.35 -18.04 6.16
C THR A 397 1.45 -19.09 6.13
N ASN A 398 1.06 -20.35 6.31
CA ASN A 398 1.97 -21.49 6.30
C ASN A 398 2.79 -21.53 4.99
N PRO A 399 4.13 -21.41 5.04
CA PRO A 399 4.97 -21.32 3.84
C PRO A 399 4.80 -22.50 2.85
N LEU A 400 4.86 -22.18 1.56
CA LEU A 400 4.83 -23.11 0.43
C LEU A 400 6.03 -22.88 -0.48
N MET A 401 6.71 -23.98 -0.86
CA MET A 401 7.78 -23.99 -1.85
C MET A 401 7.20 -24.39 -3.21
N VAL A 402 7.44 -23.59 -4.24
CA VAL A 402 6.91 -23.83 -5.59
C VAL A 402 8.04 -24.00 -6.59
N PHE A 403 7.98 -25.04 -7.41
CA PHE A 403 8.84 -25.23 -8.58
C PHE A 403 8.01 -25.10 -9.85
N THR A 404 8.42 -24.22 -10.76
CA THR A 404 7.65 -23.91 -11.98
C THR A 404 8.51 -23.92 -13.23
N GLY A 405 8.00 -24.54 -14.30
CA GLY A 405 8.63 -24.61 -15.62
C GLY A 405 7.92 -23.83 -16.73
N GLY A 406 8.62 -23.60 -17.85
CA GLY A 406 8.28 -22.64 -18.90
C GLY A 406 7.17 -22.98 -19.91
N LYS A 407 7.09 -24.23 -20.38
CA LYS A 407 6.16 -24.62 -21.46
C LYS A 407 5.10 -25.60 -20.98
N VAL A 408 3.84 -25.33 -21.31
CA VAL A 408 2.75 -26.33 -21.33
C VAL A 408 2.69 -26.86 -22.75
N THR A 409 3.05 -28.12 -22.94
CA THR A 409 2.62 -28.88 -24.11
C THR A 409 1.52 -29.84 -23.64
N LYS A 410 0.47 -30.05 -24.45
CA LYS A 410 -0.58 -31.06 -24.18
C LYS A 410 0.02 -32.44 -23.88
N THR A 411 1.23 -32.68 -24.37
CA THR A 411 2.10 -33.81 -24.04
C THR A 411 3.34 -33.31 -23.32
N LEU A 412 3.80 -33.98 -22.27
CA LEU A 412 5.01 -33.57 -21.52
C LEU A 412 6.24 -33.40 -22.46
N SER A 413 6.92 -32.25 -22.40
CA SER A 413 8.14 -32.02 -23.20
C SER A 413 9.37 -32.73 -22.59
N LYS A 414 10.40 -33.05 -23.39
CA LYS A 414 11.61 -33.76 -22.90
C LYS A 414 12.34 -32.95 -21.81
N ASN A 415 12.39 -31.63 -21.95
CA ASN A 415 13.06 -30.72 -21.02
C ASN A 415 12.27 -30.56 -19.72
N GLU A 416 10.95 -30.37 -19.79
CA GLU A 416 10.06 -30.26 -18.63
C GLU A 416 10.06 -31.54 -17.78
N GLY A 417 9.96 -32.71 -18.44
CA GLY A 417 10.11 -33.99 -17.77
C GLY A 417 11.47 -34.12 -17.08
N SER A 418 12.55 -33.70 -17.75
CA SER A 418 13.90 -33.74 -17.19
C SER A 418 14.04 -32.87 -15.93
N ASP A 419 13.49 -31.66 -15.90
CA ASP A 419 13.65 -30.76 -14.75
C ASP A 419 12.88 -31.24 -13.52
N ILE A 420 11.63 -31.66 -13.71
CA ILE A 420 10.84 -32.24 -12.62
C ILE A 420 11.59 -33.47 -12.09
N THR A 421 12.13 -34.32 -12.96
CA THR A 421 12.93 -35.48 -12.50
C THR A 421 14.21 -35.07 -11.77
N ASN A 422 14.86 -33.96 -12.11
CA ASN A 422 16.02 -33.45 -11.37
C ASN A 422 15.66 -33.02 -9.95
N ILE A 423 14.51 -32.36 -9.78
CA ILE A 423 13.98 -32.03 -8.45
C ILE A 423 13.66 -33.29 -7.65
N LEU A 424 13.00 -34.29 -8.26
CA LEU A 424 12.71 -35.56 -7.59
C LEU A 424 13.98 -36.32 -7.22
N LYS A 425 15.01 -36.32 -8.07
CA LYS A 425 16.34 -36.89 -7.77
C LYS A 425 17.02 -36.18 -6.60
N PHE A 426 16.91 -34.86 -6.53
CA PHE A 426 17.40 -34.09 -5.39
C PHE A 426 16.68 -34.49 -4.09
N ILE A 427 15.35 -34.56 -4.11
CA ILE A 427 14.55 -34.96 -2.93
C ILE A 427 14.92 -36.38 -2.51
N GLU A 428 14.96 -37.33 -3.44
CA GLU A 428 15.35 -38.72 -3.18
C GLU A 428 16.75 -38.80 -2.54
N LYS A 429 17.72 -38.06 -3.09
CA LYS A 429 19.08 -38.00 -2.50
C LYS A 429 19.05 -37.38 -1.10
N PHE A 430 18.29 -36.30 -0.88
CA PHE A 430 18.20 -35.63 0.42
C PHE A 430 17.56 -36.52 1.50
N THR A 431 16.52 -37.28 1.17
CA THR A 431 15.78 -38.12 2.12
C THR A 431 16.36 -39.53 2.27
N SER A 432 17.29 -39.92 1.41
CA SER A 432 17.91 -41.25 1.44
C SER A 432 18.86 -41.44 2.62
N GLN A 433 18.73 -42.58 3.30
CA GLN A 433 19.67 -42.95 4.36
C GLN A 433 21.12 -43.07 3.87
N LYS A 434 21.34 -43.48 2.61
CA LYS A 434 22.68 -43.63 2.03
C LYS A 434 23.43 -42.30 1.89
N ALA A 435 22.70 -41.20 1.67
CA ALA A 435 23.28 -39.88 1.45
C ALA A 435 23.22 -38.98 2.71
N ARG A 436 22.74 -39.51 3.84
CA ARG A 436 22.55 -38.78 5.11
C ARG A 436 23.79 -38.00 5.53
N GLU A 437 24.95 -38.65 5.62
CA GLU A 437 26.20 -38.01 6.07
C GLU A 437 26.64 -36.89 5.13
N SER A 438 26.54 -37.13 3.81
CA SER A 438 26.89 -36.12 2.81
C SER A 438 25.95 -34.90 2.87
N THR A 439 24.67 -35.12 3.20
CA THR A 439 23.67 -34.06 3.35
C THR A 439 23.94 -33.23 4.61
N ILE A 440 24.23 -33.88 5.74
CA ILE A 440 24.62 -33.20 6.98
C ILE A 440 25.88 -32.36 6.76
N ARG A 441 26.86 -32.87 6.00
CA ARG A 441 28.07 -32.12 5.62
C ARG A 441 27.74 -30.91 4.75
N ALA A 442 26.83 -31.05 3.77
CA ALA A 442 26.38 -29.93 2.95
C ALA A 442 25.71 -28.84 3.81
N ILE A 443 24.84 -29.22 4.75
CA ILE A 443 24.22 -28.30 5.72
C ILE A 443 25.30 -27.57 6.53
N LYS A 444 26.29 -28.29 7.06
CA LYS A 444 27.42 -27.70 7.80
C LYS A 444 28.19 -26.68 6.98
N ASN A 445 28.52 -27.01 5.73
CA ASN A 445 29.24 -26.12 4.84
C ASN A 445 28.46 -24.83 4.58
N ILE A 446 27.16 -24.93 4.34
CA ILE A 446 26.27 -23.79 4.10
C ILE A 446 26.13 -22.92 5.35
N MET A 447 25.91 -23.52 6.53
CA MET A 447 25.77 -22.79 7.80
C MET A 447 27.05 -22.04 8.19
N ASN A 448 28.22 -22.52 7.77
CA ASN A 448 29.52 -21.89 8.00
C ASN A 448 29.94 -20.89 6.91
N GLY A 449 29.08 -20.60 5.92
CA GLY A 449 29.42 -19.69 4.82
C GLY A 449 30.48 -20.24 3.85
N ASN A 450 30.58 -21.57 3.75
CA ASN A 450 31.52 -22.30 2.89
C ASN A 450 30.77 -23.20 1.90
N SER A 451 29.65 -22.73 1.34
CA SER A 451 28.83 -23.48 0.39
C SER A 451 29.56 -23.77 -0.92
N GLY A 452 30.64 -23.05 -1.20
CA GLY A 452 31.38 -23.07 -2.45
C GLY A 452 30.78 -22.18 -3.53
N ILE A 453 29.77 -21.36 -3.17
CA ILE A 453 29.06 -20.49 -4.11
C ILE A 453 29.17 -19.06 -3.61
N THR A 454 29.89 -18.23 -4.36
CA THR A 454 30.10 -16.82 -4.02
C THR A 454 29.31 -15.88 -4.94
N ASN A 455 28.95 -14.72 -4.41
CA ASN A 455 28.40 -13.62 -5.19
C ASN A 455 29.51 -12.83 -5.91
N THR A 456 29.12 -11.76 -6.60
CA THR A 456 30.02 -10.82 -7.29
C THR A 456 31.05 -10.16 -6.35
N ASN A 457 30.76 -10.10 -5.05
CA ASN A 457 31.63 -9.54 -4.01
C ASN A 457 32.49 -10.60 -3.30
N SER A 458 32.62 -11.81 -3.86
CA SER A 458 33.39 -12.93 -3.32
C SER A 458 32.94 -13.43 -1.93
N SER A 459 31.74 -13.05 -1.48
CA SER A 459 31.11 -13.55 -0.25
C SER A 459 30.17 -14.71 -0.56
N ASP A 460 30.02 -15.66 0.36
CA ASP A 460 29.11 -16.79 0.18
C ASP A 460 27.66 -16.31 0.00
N ILE A 461 26.94 -16.87 -0.99
CA ILE A 461 25.58 -16.42 -1.32
C ILE A 461 24.58 -16.64 -0.16
N PHE A 462 24.88 -17.55 0.77
CA PHE A 462 24.06 -17.88 1.93
C PHE A 462 24.53 -17.20 3.23
N ALA A 463 25.59 -16.39 3.19
CA ALA A 463 26.05 -15.63 4.35
C ALA A 463 24.92 -14.83 5.01
N ASP A 464 24.87 -14.85 6.34
CA ASP A 464 23.89 -14.14 7.18
C ASP A 464 22.40 -14.42 6.88
N ARG A 465 22.07 -15.47 6.11
CA ARG A 465 20.67 -15.80 5.78
C ARG A 465 19.97 -16.59 6.85
N PHE A 466 20.71 -17.39 7.62
CA PHE A 466 20.16 -18.36 8.57
C PHE A 466 20.14 -17.86 10.02
N VAL A 467 20.00 -16.55 10.24
CA VAL A 467 20.02 -15.90 11.57
C VAL A 467 19.10 -16.61 12.56
N TYR A 468 17.88 -16.98 12.14
CA TYR A 468 16.94 -17.68 13.00
C TYR A 468 17.45 -19.07 13.37
N LEU A 469 17.89 -19.86 12.39
CA LEU A 469 18.38 -21.22 12.63
C LEU A 469 19.63 -21.23 13.51
N MET A 470 20.55 -20.28 13.30
CA MET A 470 21.73 -20.10 14.15
C MET A 470 21.33 -19.78 15.59
N SER A 471 20.29 -18.95 15.80
CA SER A 471 19.80 -18.59 17.14
C SER A 471 19.21 -19.77 17.93
N LEU A 472 18.88 -20.89 17.27
CA LEU A 472 18.37 -22.09 17.95
C LEU A 472 19.49 -22.96 18.55
N GLY A 473 20.76 -22.72 18.21
CA GLY A 473 21.90 -23.50 18.71
C GLY A 473 21.84 -24.99 18.37
N LEU A 474 21.11 -25.36 17.31
CA LEU A 474 20.97 -26.75 16.87
C LEU A 474 22.20 -27.16 16.04
N ASN A 475 22.69 -28.38 16.29
CA ASN A 475 23.69 -28.99 15.41
C ASN A 475 23.06 -29.45 14.09
N GLU A 476 23.91 -29.73 13.11
CA GLU A 476 23.51 -30.00 11.72
C GLU A 476 22.74 -31.32 11.58
N ALA A 477 23.04 -32.30 12.43
CA ALA A 477 22.30 -33.56 12.47
C ALA A 477 20.85 -33.37 12.95
N LYS A 478 20.64 -32.54 13.98
CA LYS A 478 19.30 -32.16 14.45
C LYS A 478 18.57 -31.31 13.42
N LEU A 479 19.26 -30.37 12.76
CA LEU A 479 18.68 -29.58 11.67
C LEU A 479 18.19 -30.50 10.54
N TYR A 480 19.01 -31.45 10.09
CA TYR A 480 18.63 -32.43 9.08
C TYR A 480 17.39 -33.23 9.49
N GLN A 481 17.36 -33.76 10.72
CA GLN A 481 16.21 -34.51 11.24
C GLN A 481 14.93 -33.66 11.29
N ASP A 482 15.04 -32.40 11.68
CA ASP A 482 13.88 -31.51 11.77
C ASP A 482 13.36 -31.10 10.38
N ILE A 483 14.24 -30.96 9.38
CA ILE A 483 13.84 -30.78 7.97
C ILE A 483 13.03 -31.99 7.48
N LEU A 484 13.51 -33.22 7.76
CA LEU A 484 12.78 -34.44 7.40
C LEU A 484 11.38 -34.45 8.00
N LYS A 485 11.23 -34.05 9.26
CA LYS A 485 9.94 -34.01 9.96
C LYS A 485 9.02 -32.91 9.43
N ILE A 486 9.51 -31.67 9.37
CA ILE A 486 8.68 -30.48 9.08
C ILE A 486 8.36 -30.35 7.59
N VAL A 487 9.30 -30.69 6.70
CA VAL A 487 9.13 -30.51 5.25
C VAL A 487 8.62 -31.78 4.59
N PHE A 488 9.11 -32.95 4.98
CA PHE A 488 8.85 -34.22 4.30
C PHE A 488 7.98 -35.21 5.08
N HIS A 489 7.48 -34.82 6.27
CA HIS A 489 6.63 -35.63 7.14
C HIS A 489 7.23 -37.01 7.50
N THR A 490 8.55 -37.09 7.70
CA THR A 490 9.22 -38.33 8.09
C THR A 490 10.27 -38.12 9.18
N ASN A 491 10.44 -39.09 10.08
CA ASN A 491 11.43 -39.01 11.17
C ASN A 491 12.82 -39.51 10.76
N ASN A 492 12.89 -40.53 9.88
CA ASN A 492 14.13 -41.26 9.58
C ASN A 492 14.53 -41.21 8.09
N GLY A 493 13.82 -40.40 7.30
CA GLY A 493 13.98 -40.39 5.84
C GLY A 493 13.37 -41.64 5.19
N GLY A 494 13.73 -41.90 3.95
CA GLY A 494 13.22 -43.03 3.17
C GLY A 494 13.23 -42.75 1.67
N SER A 495 12.78 -43.75 0.90
CA SER A 495 12.58 -43.63 -0.54
C SER A 495 11.35 -42.77 -0.84
N LEU A 496 11.49 -41.85 -1.80
CA LEU A 496 10.43 -41.06 -2.40
C LEU A 496 9.48 -41.97 -3.18
N GLN A 497 8.19 -41.76 -2.94
CA GLN A 497 7.11 -42.42 -3.66
C GLN A 497 6.26 -41.38 -4.37
N ILE A 498 5.81 -41.75 -5.56
CA ILE A 498 4.89 -40.97 -6.36
C ILE A 498 3.57 -41.75 -6.50
N GLU A 499 2.46 -41.05 -6.32
CA GLU A 499 1.13 -41.65 -6.34
C GLU A 499 0.19 -40.85 -7.24
N GLU A 500 -0.33 -41.47 -8.30
CA GLU A 500 -1.30 -40.82 -9.18
C GLU A 500 -2.67 -40.73 -8.49
N LEU A 501 -3.24 -39.52 -8.44
CA LEU A 501 -4.57 -39.27 -7.88
C LEU A 501 -5.61 -39.37 -8.99
N LYS A 502 -6.24 -40.54 -9.17
CA LYS A 502 -7.16 -40.75 -10.31
C LYS A 502 -8.43 -39.90 -10.25
N SER A 503 -8.79 -39.45 -9.06
CA SER A 503 -9.90 -38.53 -8.76
C SER A 503 -9.60 -37.07 -9.15
N ALA A 504 -8.34 -36.72 -9.43
CA ALA A 504 -7.90 -35.36 -9.74
C ALA A 504 -6.97 -35.35 -10.96
N ASP A 505 -7.51 -34.92 -12.11
CA ASP A 505 -6.78 -34.96 -13.38
C ASP A 505 -5.52 -34.09 -13.36
N GLY A 506 -4.39 -34.67 -13.78
CA GLY A 506 -3.10 -34.00 -13.80
C GLY A 506 -2.29 -34.05 -12.50
N GLU A 507 -2.80 -34.65 -11.42
CA GLU A 507 -2.16 -34.62 -10.09
C GLU A 507 -1.40 -35.90 -9.71
N ILE A 508 -0.19 -35.72 -9.17
CA ILE A 508 0.64 -36.79 -8.61
C ILE A 508 1.11 -36.38 -7.22
N ALA A 509 0.74 -37.13 -6.20
CA ALA A 509 1.10 -36.88 -4.81
C ALA A 509 2.50 -37.44 -4.46
N LEU A 510 3.18 -36.79 -3.52
CA LEU A 510 4.53 -37.13 -3.07
C LEU A 510 4.55 -37.48 -1.58
N LYS A 511 5.17 -38.63 -1.24
CA LYS A 511 5.36 -39.10 0.14
C LYS A 511 6.72 -39.79 0.32
N ILE A 512 7.24 -39.84 1.56
CA ILE A 512 8.51 -40.50 1.89
C ILE A 512 8.27 -41.75 2.74
N GLY A 513 8.67 -42.92 2.23
CA GLY A 513 8.54 -44.20 2.94
C GLY A 513 7.27 -44.99 2.58
N GLN A 514 7.29 -46.29 2.85
CA GLN A 514 6.24 -47.24 2.40
C GLN A 514 4.95 -47.17 3.22
N ASN A 515 5.06 -46.86 4.51
CA ASN A 515 3.91 -46.79 5.43
C ASN A 515 3.49 -45.32 5.70
N ALA A 516 3.92 -44.39 4.86
CA ALA A 516 3.57 -42.98 5.03
C ALA A 516 2.13 -42.73 4.58
N THR A 517 1.35 -42.09 5.46
CA THR A 517 -0.03 -41.65 5.19
C THR A 517 -0.08 -40.22 4.68
N ASP A 518 0.88 -39.38 5.07
CA ASP A 518 0.82 -37.94 4.82
C ASP A 518 1.59 -37.55 3.55
N TYR A 519 0.92 -36.84 2.66
CA TYR A 519 1.56 -36.22 1.50
C TYR A 519 2.27 -34.93 1.91
N PHE A 520 3.52 -34.76 1.46
CA PHE A 520 4.28 -33.52 1.67
C PHE A 520 4.29 -32.62 0.44
N GLY A 521 3.99 -33.17 -0.74
CA GLY A 521 4.05 -32.44 -1.99
C GLY A 521 3.09 -32.96 -3.05
N VAL A 522 2.85 -32.12 -4.06
CA VAL A 522 2.01 -32.46 -5.21
C VAL A 522 2.63 -31.94 -6.50
N ILE A 523 2.58 -32.76 -7.55
CA ILE A 523 2.92 -32.39 -8.92
C ILE A 523 1.61 -32.16 -9.68
N ASN A 524 1.46 -31.02 -10.38
CA ASN A 524 0.34 -30.80 -11.31
C ASN A 524 0.87 -30.55 -12.73
N ILE A 525 0.56 -31.45 -13.64
CA ILE A 525 1.03 -31.42 -15.02
C ILE A 525 -0.10 -31.75 -16.01
N GLY A 526 0.15 -31.57 -17.30
CA GLY A 526 -0.83 -31.86 -18.36
C GLY A 526 -0.96 -33.34 -18.72
N ASP A 527 0.09 -34.13 -18.55
CA ASP A 527 0.17 -35.52 -19.02
C ASP A 527 0.87 -36.41 -17.96
N THR A 528 0.09 -36.89 -16.99
CA THR A 528 0.58 -37.76 -15.90
C THR A 528 1.16 -39.06 -16.44
N LYS A 529 0.45 -39.72 -17.36
CA LYS A 529 0.83 -41.03 -17.92
C LYS A 529 2.22 -41.01 -18.55
N LYS A 530 2.52 -39.99 -19.36
CA LYS A 530 3.85 -39.86 -19.99
C LYS A 530 4.94 -39.56 -18.97
N PHE A 531 4.64 -38.75 -17.95
CA PHE A 531 5.57 -38.45 -16.87
C PHE A 531 5.90 -39.70 -16.03
N LEU A 532 4.88 -40.47 -15.64
CA LEU A 532 5.06 -41.70 -14.87
C LEU A 532 5.92 -42.72 -15.63
N LYS A 533 5.77 -42.82 -16.96
CA LYS A 533 6.66 -43.63 -17.82
C LYS A 533 8.12 -43.13 -17.81
N LEU A 534 8.36 -41.83 -17.75
CA LEU A 534 9.73 -41.30 -17.61
C LEU A 534 10.34 -41.67 -16.26
N CYS A 535 9.53 -41.65 -15.19
CA CYS A 535 9.96 -42.03 -13.84
C CYS A 535 10.25 -43.53 -13.68
N GLN A 536 9.81 -44.38 -14.60
CA GLN A 536 10.08 -45.84 -14.59
C GLN A 536 11.44 -46.21 -15.19
N LYS A 537 12.21 -45.25 -15.72
CA LYS A 537 13.56 -45.52 -16.25
C LYS A 537 14.52 -45.89 -15.12
N PRO A 538 15.50 -46.78 -15.35
CA PRO A 538 16.41 -47.29 -14.32
C PRO A 538 17.25 -46.20 -13.61
N GLU A 539 17.40 -45.02 -14.22
CA GLU A 539 18.07 -43.86 -13.63
C GLU A 539 17.24 -43.12 -12.56
N ILE A 540 15.96 -43.50 -12.38
CA ILE A 540 14.99 -42.86 -11.49
C ILE A 540 14.36 -43.97 -10.63
N ASN A 541 14.94 -44.26 -9.46
CA ASN A 541 14.46 -45.30 -8.53
C ASN A 541 13.22 -44.85 -7.72
N LEU A 542 12.12 -44.49 -8.38
CA LEU A 542 10.89 -44.05 -7.72
C LEU A 542 9.86 -45.18 -7.63
N LYS A 543 9.24 -45.35 -6.45
CA LYS A 543 8.14 -46.31 -6.26
C LYS A 543 6.82 -45.69 -6.70
N HIS A 544 6.03 -46.45 -7.46
CA HIS A 544 4.78 -46.02 -8.06
C HIS A 544 3.57 -46.69 -7.41
N SER A 545 2.54 -45.90 -7.11
CA SER A 545 1.23 -46.36 -6.64
C SER A 545 0.10 -45.51 -7.24
N SER A 546 -1.15 -45.91 -7.08
CA SER A 546 -2.30 -45.10 -7.50
C SER A 546 -3.39 -45.13 -6.44
N ASN A 547 -3.97 -43.98 -6.11
CA ASN A 547 -5.10 -43.86 -5.20
C ASN A 547 -6.38 -43.43 -5.93
N ASN A 548 -7.51 -44.00 -5.53
CA ASN A 548 -8.83 -43.69 -6.08
C ASN A 548 -9.70 -42.84 -5.13
N PHE A 549 -9.31 -42.66 -3.86
CA PHE A 549 -10.21 -42.11 -2.82
C PHE A 549 -9.89 -40.68 -2.38
N ASP A 550 -8.67 -40.20 -2.58
CA ASP A 550 -8.27 -38.87 -2.10
C ASP A 550 -8.82 -37.73 -2.97
N LYS A 551 -9.12 -36.58 -2.36
CA LYS A 551 -9.54 -35.37 -3.07
C LYS A 551 -8.33 -34.66 -3.68
N SER A 552 -8.55 -33.74 -4.63
CA SER A 552 -7.49 -32.89 -5.20
C SER A 552 -6.69 -32.19 -4.11
N LEU A 553 -5.37 -32.42 -4.10
CA LEU A 553 -4.44 -31.76 -3.17
C LEU A 553 -4.17 -30.32 -3.62
N PHE A 554 -4.14 -30.10 -4.94
CA PHE A 554 -3.89 -28.78 -5.50
C PHE A 554 -5.03 -27.79 -5.22
N LEU A 555 -6.29 -28.18 -5.39
CA LEU A 555 -7.44 -27.30 -5.09
C LEU A 555 -7.50 -26.92 -3.61
N ASN A 556 -7.08 -27.83 -2.73
CA ASN A 556 -7.08 -27.63 -1.28
C ASN A 556 -5.78 -27.02 -0.74
N ILE A 557 -4.81 -26.67 -1.61
CA ILE A 557 -3.49 -26.20 -1.17
C ILE A 557 -3.55 -24.89 -0.36
N ASN A 558 -4.59 -24.09 -0.53
CA ASN A 558 -4.78 -22.85 0.21
C ASN A 558 -5.54 -23.01 1.53
N ASN A 559 -6.04 -24.21 1.83
CA ASN A 559 -6.71 -24.48 3.09
C ASN A 559 -5.70 -24.36 4.25
N ALA A 560 -6.16 -23.83 5.39
CA ALA A 560 -5.35 -23.67 6.60
C ALA A 560 -4.79 -25.01 7.10
N GLU A 561 -5.55 -26.10 6.92
CA GLU A 561 -5.17 -27.47 7.29
C GLU A 561 -4.32 -28.19 6.24
N SER A 562 -3.98 -27.53 5.12
CA SER A 562 -3.17 -28.15 4.07
C SER A 562 -1.77 -28.50 4.58
N THR A 563 -1.44 -29.79 4.53
CA THR A 563 -0.13 -30.32 4.91
C THR A 563 0.90 -30.19 3.79
N ILE A 564 0.48 -29.86 2.57
CA ILE A 564 1.35 -29.76 1.40
C ILE A 564 2.37 -28.63 1.57
N ASN A 565 3.66 -28.97 1.47
CA ASN A 565 4.79 -28.05 1.61
C ASN A 565 5.45 -27.73 0.27
N ILE A 566 5.38 -28.65 -0.71
CA ILE A 566 6.05 -28.52 -2.00
C ILE A 566 5.05 -28.69 -3.15
N LEU A 567 4.99 -27.69 -4.03
CA LEU A 567 4.24 -27.74 -5.29
C LEU A 567 5.22 -27.79 -6.45
N ILE A 568 5.06 -28.74 -7.37
CA ILE A 568 5.86 -28.83 -8.59
C ILE A 568 4.94 -28.82 -9.80
N GLY A 569 5.26 -28.09 -10.84
CA GLY A 569 4.53 -28.19 -12.10
C GLY A 569 4.91 -27.13 -13.11
N SER A 570 4.01 -26.90 -14.07
CA SER A 570 4.26 -26.00 -15.21
C SER A 570 3.20 -24.89 -15.32
N ARG A 571 2.98 -24.32 -16.51
CA ARG A 571 2.21 -23.07 -16.69
C ARG A 571 0.72 -23.14 -16.30
N LYS A 572 0.16 -24.30 -15.90
CA LYS A 572 -1.14 -24.36 -15.19
C LYS A 572 -1.17 -23.47 -13.92
N PHE A 573 -0.02 -23.14 -13.33
CA PHE A 573 0.06 -22.27 -12.13
C PHE A 573 0.38 -20.79 -12.43
N THR A 574 0.97 -20.48 -13.60
CA THR A 574 1.27 -19.09 -13.97
C THR A 574 -0.01 -18.30 -14.23
N GLU A 575 -1.14 -18.98 -14.48
CA GLU A 575 -2.42 -18.37 -14.85
C GLU A 575 -3.58 -19.05 -14.11
N GLY A 576 -4.47 -18.28 -13.47
CA GLY A 576 -5.67 -18.84 -12.81
C GLY A 576 -5.47 -19.46 -11.41
N TRP A 577 -4.29 -19.32 -10.80
CA TRP A 577 -4.03 -19.76 -9.41
C TRP A 577 -3.41 -18.64 -8.56
N SER A 578 -3.85 -18.53 -7.30
CA SER A 578 -3.38 -17.52 -6.35
C SER A 578 -3.19 -18.16 -4.96
N SER A 579 -2.03 -17.91 -4.34
CA SER A 579 -1.76 -18.35 -2.96
C SER A 579 -0.88 -17.36 -2.22
N TRP A 580 -1.28 -17.01 -1.00
CA TRP A 580 -0.49 -16.20 -0.07
C TRP A 580 0.66 -16.99 0.58
N ARG A 581 0.64 -18.33 0.45
CA ARG A 581 1.60 -19.26 1.07
C ARG A 581 2.96 -19.26 0.40
N VAL A 582 3.06 -18.84 -0.87
CA VAL A 582 4.31 -18.94 -1.65
C VAL A 582 5.41 -18.12 -1.01
N SER A 583 6.45 -18.77 -0.50
CA SER A 583 7.57 -18.09 0.18
C SER A 583 8.93 -18.46 -0.39
N THR A 584 9.00 -19.52 -1.20
CA THR A 584 10.21 -19.94 -1.90
C THR A 584 9.84 -20.45 -3.30
N MET A 585 10.56 -20.01 -4.34
CA MET A 585 10.28 -20.29 -5.75
C MET A 585 11.52 -20.78 -6.48
N GLY A 586 11.42 -21.97 -7.08
CA GLY A 586 12.42 -22.57 -7.96
C GLY A 586 12.00 -22.50 -9.42
N LEU A 587 12.85 -21.92 -10.27
CA LEU A 587 12.54 -21.68 -11.68
C LEU A 587 13.25 -22.73 -12.55
N LEU A 588 12.47 -23.53 -13.29
CA LEU A 588 12.90 -24.69 -14.09
C LEU A 588 12.94 -24.35 -15.60
N ASN A 589 14.11 -24.43 -16.25
CA ASN A 589 14.33 -24.19 -17.70
C ASN A 589 13.44 -23.10 -18.34
N MET A 590 13.32 -21.93 -17.73
CA MET A 590 12.58 -20.81 -18.31
C MET A 590 13.47 -20.03 -19.29
N GLY A 591 12.99 -19.81 -20.51
CA GLY A 591 13.74 -19.14 -21.58
C GLY A 591 13.54 -17.62 -21.61
N LYS A 592 14.38 -16.88 -22.37
CA LYS A 592 14.25 -15.42 -22.57
C LYS A 592 12.86 -14.98 -23.09
N SER A 593 12.20 -15.83 -23.88
CA SER A 593 10.86 -15.56 -24.44
C SER A 593 9.72 -15.61 -23.41
N GLU A 594 9.96 -16.10 -22.18
CA GLU A 594 8.94 -16.33 -21.15
C GLU A 594 8.90 -15.24 -20.07
N GLY A 595 9.66 -14.15 -20.24
CA GLY A 595 9.86 -13.10 -19.23
C GLY A 595 8.58 -12.55 -18.61
N SER A 596 7.52 -12.31 -19.38
CA SER A 596 6.24 -11.81 -18.85
C SER A 596 5.53 -12.78 -17.89
N GLN A 597 5.68 -14.09 -18.08
CA GLN A 597 5.06 -15.11 -17.23
C GLN A 597 5.78 -15.23 -15.88
N VAL A 598 7.10 -15.11 -15.92
CA VAL A 598 7.94 -15.07 -14.72
C VAL A 598 7.53 -13.92 -13.81
N ILE A 599 7.22 -12.78 -14.41
CA ILE A 599 6.86 -11.57 -13.69
C ILE A 599 5.46 -11.71 -13.07
N GLN A 600 4.53 -12.35 -13.78
CA GLN A 600 3.24 -12.72 -13.22
C GLN A 600 3.40 -13.66 -12.01
N LEU A 601 4.25 -14.68 -12.11
CA LEU A 601 4.57 -15.59 -11.00
C LEU A 601 5.22 -14.86 -9.83
N PHE A 602 6.24 -14.05 -10.11
CA PHE A 602 6.93 -13.23 -9.11
C PHE A 602 5.95 -12.32 -8.37
N GLY A 603 5.12 -11.59 -9.12
CA GLY A 603 4.07 -10.73 -8.59
C GLY A 603 3.02 -11.47 -7.76
N ARG A 604 2.83 -12.78 -7.97
CA ARG A 604 2.00 -13.64 -7.11
C ARG A 604 2.76 -14.12 -5.86
N GLY A 605 4.05 -14.42 -5.99
CA GLY A 605 4.90 -14.87 -4.89
C GLY A 605 5.17 -13.78 -3.84
N VAL A 606 5.28 -12.52 -4.26
CA VAL A 606 5.53 -11.38 -3.36
C VAL A 606 4.29 -10.90 -2.62
N ARG A 607 3.13 -11.54 -2.79
CA ARG A 607 1.89 -11.13 -2.11
C ARG A 607 1.98 -11.38 -0.60
N LEU A 608 1.54 -10.41 0.18
CA LEU A 608 1.48 -10.46 1.64
C LEU A 608 0.16 -9.84 2.13
N LYS A 609 -0.49 -10.48 3.11
CA LYS A 609 -1.68 -9.91 3.76
C LYS A 609 -1.30 -8.78 4.73
N GLY A 610 -0.24 -8.97 5.50
CA GLY A 610 0.29 -7.97 6.43
C GLY A 610 -0.59 -7.76 7.66
N TYR A 611 -0.15 -6.87 8.54
CA TYR A 611 -0.91 -6.45 9.73
C TYR A 611 -2.26 -5.85 9.33
N GLU A 612 -3.36 -6.32 9.94
CA GLU A 612 -4.73 -5.82 9.65
C GLU A 612 -5.09 -5.73 8.14
N PHE A 613 -4.57 -6.64 7.31
CA PHE A 613 -4.76 -6.62 5.85
C PHE A 613 -4.26 -5.32 5.16
N CYS A 614 -3.31 -4.61 5.75
CA CYS A 614 -2.71 -3.41 5.13
C CYS A 614 -1.81 -3.74 3.91
N LEU A 615 -1.53 -5.02 3.66
CA LEU A 615 -0.71 -5.56 2.57
C LEU A 615 0.78 -5.22 2.64
N LYS A 616 1.24 -4.58 3.72
CA LYS A 616 2.65 -4.20 3.94
C LYS A 616 3.40 -5.24 4.77
N ARG A 617 4.70 -5.35 4.51
CA ARG A 617 5.65 -6.05 5.38
C ARG A 617 5.86 -5.28 6.68
N SER A 618 6.06 -5.98 7.79
CA SER A 618 6.18 -5.38 9.12
C SER A 618 7.24 -4.28 9.21
N ALA A 619 8.35 -4.41 8.46
CA ALA A 619 9.39 -3.38 8.40
C ALA A 619 8.93 -2.03 7.81
N ALA A 620 7.84 -2.01 7.03
CA ALA A 620 7.27 -0.80 6.46
C ALA A 620 6.09 -0.22 7.28
N ILE A 621 5.83 -0.78 8.47
CA ILE A 621 4.75 -0.37 9.35
C ILE A 621 5.37 0.24 10.61
N SER A 622 5.02 1.48 10.93
CA SER A 622 5.55 2.14 12.12
C SER A 622 5.11 1.41 13.40
N GLY A 623 6.06 1.13 14.28
CA GLY A 623 5.86 0.48 15.59
C GLY A 623 5.32 -0.96 15.62
N LYS A 624 5.01 -1.56 14.46
CA LYS A 624 4.52 -2.95 14.33
C LYS A 624 5.53 -3.80 13.55
N LYS A 625 6.79 -3.79 14.00
CA LYS A 625 7.88 -4.47 13.30
C LYS A 625 8.16 -5.84 13.91
N LEU A 626 8.21 -6.88 13.08
CA LEU A 626 8.72 -8.18 13.51
C LEU A 626 10.23 -8.08 13.79
N LYS A 627 10.68 -8.70 14.89
CA LYS A 627 12.12 -8.84 15.19
C LYS A 627 12.84 -9.48 14.00
N ILE A 628 14.08 -9.05 13.73
CA ILE A 628 14.86 -9.43 12.53
C ILE A 628 14.85 -10.94 12.29
N LYS A 629 15.06 -11.73 13.35
CA LYS A 629 15.10 -13.19 13.27
C LYS A 629 13.79 -13.84 12.76
N TYR A 630 12.67 -13.11 12.72
CA TYR A 630 11.40 -13.61 12.19
C TYR A 630 11.07 -13.08 10.80
N GLN A 631 11.73 -12.02 10.32
CA GLN A 631 11.38 -11.32 9.07
C GLN A 631 11.52 -12.20 7.81
N ALA A 632 12.25 -13.32 7.89
CA ALA A 632 12.40 -14.24 6.76
C ALA A 632 11.05 -14.80 6.23
N VAL A 633 9.98 -14.83 7.04
CA VAL A 633 8.64 -15.24 6.57
C VAL A 633 7.95 -14.19 5.69
N GLU A 634 8.43 -12.95 5.73
CA GLU A 634 8.00 -11.84 4.87
C GLU A 634 8.92 -11.68 3.65
N THR A 635 9.72 -12.69 3.31
CA THR A 635 10.64 -12.67 2.16
C THR A 635 10.32 -13.80 1.18
N LEU A 636 10.28 -13.50 -0.12
CA LEU A 636 10.22 -14.48 -1.19
C LEU A 636 11.65 -14.87 -1.63
N ASN A 637 12.04 -16.12 -1.42
CA ASN A 637 13.31 -16.64 -1.94
C ASN A 637 13.14 -17.14 -3.38
N ILE A 638 14.01 -16.71 -4.29
CA ILE A 638 13.97 -17.08 -5.71
C ILE A 638 15.31 -17.71 -6.08
N PHE A 639 15.27 -18.88 -6.68
CA PHE A 639 16.45 -19.59 -7.15
C PHE A 639 16.23 -20.17 -8.55
N GLY A 640 17.26 -20.06 -9.38
CA GLY A 640 17.26 -20.55 -10.75
C GLY A 640 18.21 -21.73 -10.90
N LEU A 641 17.76 -22.80 -11.56
CA LEU A 641 18.64 -23.94 -11.86
C LEU A 641 19.66 -23.63 -12.97
N LYS A 642 19.50 -22.50 -13.69
CA LYS A 642 20.38 -22.06 -14.78
C LYS A 642 20.74 -20.58 -14.66
N ALA A 643 22.03 -20.27 -14.83
CA ALA A 643 22.61 -18.92 -14.67
C ALA A 643 22.01 -17.88 -15.65
N ASN A 644 21.96 -18.21 -16.95
CA ASN A 644 21.56 -17.29 -18.03
C ASN A 644 20.17 -16.67 -17.86
N TYR A 645 19.31 -17.31 -17.07
CA TYR A 645 17.95 -16.87 -16.82
C TYR A 645 17.87 -15.86 -15.67
N MET A 646 18.66 -16.06 -14.61
CA MET A 646 18.74 -15.11 -13.50
C MET A 646 19.26 -13.76 -13.96
N ASP A 647 20.21 -13.72 -14.90
CA ASP A 647 20.70 -12.47 -15.49
C ASP A 647 19.57 -11.71 -16.21
N ALA A 648 18.73 -12.40 -16.98
CA ALA A 648 17.57 -11.78 -17.63
C ALA A 648 16.55 -11.26 -16.61
N PHE A 649 16.33 -11.99 -15.51
CA PHE A 649 15.45 -11.57 -14.41
C PHE A 649 16.02 -10.36 -13.66
N LYS A 650 17.34 -10.28 -13.45
CA LYS A 650 18.02 -9.11 -12.88
C LYS A 650 17.91 -7.88 -13.79
N THR A 651 18.18 -8.03 -15.09
CA THR A 651 17.99 -6.96 -16.07
C THR A 651 16.55 -6.45 -16.07
N TYR A 652 15.59 -7.36 -15.92
CA TYR A 652 14.19 -7.00 -15.77
C TYR A 652 13.95 -6.12 -14.53
N LEU A 653 14.37 -6.57 -13.35
CA LEU A 653 14.20 -5.80 -12.11
C LEU A 653 14.83 -4.41 -12.21
N GLN A 654 16.03 -4.33 -12.80
CA GLN A 654 16.68 -3.06 -13.08
C GLN A 654 15.87 -2.17 -14.03
N SER A 655 15.27 -2.75 -15.09
CA SER A 655 14.43 -2.00 -16.04
C SER A 655 13.13 -1.47 -15.42
N GLU A 656 12.58 -2.17 -14.43
CA GLU A 656 11.46 -1.68 -13.61
C GLU A 656 11.90 -0.65 -12.57
N GLY A 657 13.20 -0.45 -12.37
CA GLY A 657 13.74 0.46 -11.35
C GLY A 657 13.62 -0.09 -9.92
N VAL A 658 13.68 -1.41 -9.77
CA VAL A 658 13.84 -2.10 -8.47
C VAL A 658 15.21 -2.80 -8.39
N PRO A 659 15.74 -3.08 -7.19
CA PRO A 659 17.08 -3.66 -7.04
C PRO A 659 17.21 -5.00 -7.77
N SER A 660 18.35 -5.25 -8.45
CA SER A 660 18.67 -6.53 -9.12
C SER A 660 18.84 -7.73 -8.16
N GLY A 661 18.58 -7.55 -6.88
CA GLY A 661 18.73 -8.58 -5.85
C GLY A 661 20.10 -8.62 -5.19
N ASP A 662 21.11 -7.96 -5.76
CA ASP A 662 22.37 -7.68 -5.06
C ASP A 662 22.17 -6.41 -4.23
N ARG A 663 22.36 -6.56 -2.91
CA ARG A 663 22.11 -5.50 -1.93
C ARG A 663 23.03 -5.65 -0.74
N TYR A 664 23.35 -4.54 -0.12
CA TYR A 664 24.05 -4.48 1.15
C TYR A 664 23.03 -4.31 2.28
N ASP A 665 22.85 -5.38 3.05
CA ASP A 665 22.02 -5.37 4.26
C ASP A 665 22.92 -5.02 5.45
N MET A 666 22.62 -3.93 6.16
CA MET A 666 23.33 -3.52 7.37
C MET A 666 22.36 -3.32 8.54
N VAL A 667 22.75 -3.84 9.69
CA VAL A 667 22.24 -3.39 10.99
C VAL A 667 23.20 -2.35 11.56
N LEU A 668 22.70 -1.14 11.80
CA LEU A 668 23.42 -0.03 12.41
C LEU A 668 22.83 0.21 13.82
N PRO A 669 23.58 -0.08 14.90
CA PRO A 669 23.11 0.19 16.26
C PRO A 669 22.91 1.69 16.47
N VAL A 670 22.11 2.06 17.47
CA VAL A 670 22.03 3.45 17.93
C VAL A 670 22.77 3.63 19.25
N LEU A 671 23.29 4.84 19.47
CA LEU A 671 23.86 5.27 20.73
C LEU A 671 22.76 5.95 21.54
N LYS A 672 22.25 5.26 22.57
CA LYS A 672 21.27 5.81 23.51
C LYS A 672 21.94 6.81 24.45
N ASN A 673 21.37 8.00 24.58
CA ASN A 673 21.81 9.00 25.55
C ASN A 673 21.35 8.57 26.94
N ASN A 674 22.16 7.81 27.70
CA ASN A 674 21.74 7.34 29.03
C ASN A 674 21.65 8.45 30.10
N ALA A 675 21.93 9.71 29.78
CA ALA A 675 21.84 10.81 30.75
C ALA A 675 20.42 10.97 31.33
N TYR A 676 19.38 10.79 30.52
CA TYR A 676 17.99 10.93 31.00
C TYR A 676 17.62 9.91 32.08
N LYS A 677 18.25 8.73 32.12
CA LYS A 677 17.94 7.67 33.09
C LYS A 677 18.20 8.11 34.54
N LYS A 678 19.07 9.09 34.73
CA LYS A 678 19.36 9.69 36.05
C LYS A 678 18.48 10.89 36.38
N LYS A 679 17.64 11.33 35.44
CA LYS A 679 16.88 12.58 35.51
C LYS A 679 15.40 12.37 35.81
N ASN A 680 14.95 11.12 35.95
CA ASN A 680 13.56 10.74 36.25
C ASN A 680 12.57 11.46 35.32
N LEU A 681 12.84 11.44 34.01
CA LEU A 681 11.94 12.06 33.04
C LEU A 681 10.56 11.40 33.14
N LYS A 682 9.51 12.21 33.19
CA LYS A 682 8.13 11.79 33.36
C LYS A 682 7.42 11.80 32.01
N ILE A 683 6.50 10.87 31.82
CA ILE A 683 5.57 10.83 30.70
C ILE A 683 4.14 10.82 31.21
N LEU A 684 3.25 11.40 30.43
CA LEU A 684 1.82 11.34 30.66
C LEU A 684 1.24 10.13 29.92
N LYS A 685 0.64 9.18 30.65
CA LYS A 685 0.06 7.96 30.09
C LYS A 685 -1.24 7.60 30.80
N LEU A 686 -2.10 6.83 30.13
CA LEU A 686 -3.25 6.18 30.76
C LEU A 686 -2.76 5.00 31.61
N GLN A 687 -3.26 4.88 32.83
CA GLN A 687 -2.96 3.80 33.75
C GLN A 687 -3.22 2.43 33.09
N GLU A 688 -2.32 1.46 33.35
CA GLU A 688 -2.44 0.12 32.79
C GLU A 688 -3.77 -0.55 33.18
N GLY A 689 -4.37 -1.26 32.22
CA GLY A 689 -5.67 -1.94 32.40
C GLY A 689 -6.89 -1.01 32.40
N LYS A 690 -6.72 0.32 32.33
CA LYS A 690 -7.81 1.30 32.36
C LYS A 690 -8.22 1.82 30.98
N LYS A 691 -8.15 0.99 29.94
CA LYS A 691 -8.66 1.37 28.61
C LYS A 691 -10.18 1.49 28.64
N TYR A 692 -10.72 2.59 28.11
CA TYR A 692 -12.16 2.85 28.10
C TYR A 692 -12.99 1.72 27.48
N GLN A 693 -12.54 1.20 26.33
CA GLN A 693 -13.22 0.15 25.56
C GLN A 693 -13.39 -1.17 26.32
N ASP A 694 -12.49 -1.45 27.26
CA ASP A 694 -12.45 -2.72 27.99
C ASP A 694 -13.19 -2.64 29.33
N ASN A 695 -13.51 -1.43 29.82
CA ASN A 695 -13.97 -1.20 31.19
C ASN A 695 -15.34 -0.53 31.31
N GLU A 696 -15.81 0.17 30.28
CA GLU A 696 -17.08 0.90 30.31
C GLU A 696 -17.99 0.42 29.20
N ASN A 697 -19.31 0.37 29.46
CA ASN A 697 -20.33 0.19 28.43
C ASN A 697 -21.28 1.38 28.48
N ILE A 698 -21.39 2.10 27.38
CA ILE A 698 -22.27 3.27 27.27
C ILE A 698 -23.41 2.99 26.30
N GLN A 699 -24.57 3.58 26.54
CA GLN A 699 -25.70 3.56 25.63
C GLN A 699 -25.83 4.93 24.96
N LEU A 700 -25.96 4.96 23.63
CA LEU A 700 -26.23 6.21 22.92
C LEU A 700 -27.58 6.76 23.38
N SER A 701 -27.62 8.03 23.76
CA SER A 701 -28.83 8.71 24.23
C SER A 701 -28.69 10.23 24.08
N TYR A 702 -29.83 10.89 23.92
CA TYR A 702 -29.97 12.34 24.02
C TYR A 702 -31.21 12.68 24.85
N ASP A 703 -31.11 13.68 25.70
CA ASP A 703 -32.18 14.21 26.52
C ASP A 703 -31.92 15.69 26.81
N THR A 704 -32.95 16.52 26.71
CA THR A 704 -32.84 17.98 26.74
C THR A 704 -32.49 18.51 28.14
N GLU A 705 -32.84 17.78 29.19
CA GLU A 705 -32.56 18.15 30.59
C GLU A 705 -31.09 17.89 30.99
N ASN A 706 -30.35 17.09 30.21
CA ASN A 706 -28.97 16.75 30.53
C ASN A 706 -27.97 17.79 29.98
N THR A 707 -27.34 18.54 30.89
CA THR A 707 -26.36 19.57 30.56
C THR A 707 -25.13 19.06 29.80
N ASP A 708 -24.75 17.80 30.01
CA ASP A 708 -23.61 17.19 29.31
C ASP A 708 -23.91 16.98 27.83
N TYR A 709 -25.14 16.54 27.52
CA TYR A 709 -25.57 16.33 26.15
C TYR A 709 -25.68 17.64 25.37
N ASN A 710 -26.03 18.73 26.03
CA ASN A 710 -25.98 20.06 25.43
C ASN A 710 -24.55 20.49 25.08
N ASN A 711 -23.54 20.08 25.86
CA ASN A 711 -22.14 20.35 25.52
C ASN A 711 -21.65 19.48 24.34
N ILE A 712 -22.17 18.26 24.21
CA ILE A 712 -21.91 17.39 23.05
C ILE A 712 -22.55 18.01 21.80
N ALA A 713 -23.82 18.40 21.87
CA ALA A 713 -24.58 18.98 20.77
C ALA A 713 -23.92 20.25 20.18
N LYS A 714 -23.31 21.10 21.03
CA LYS A 714 -22.55 22.29 20.60
C LYS A 714 -21.38 22.00 19.67
N LYS A 715 -20.89 20.76 19.63
CA LYS A 715 -19.81 20.32 18.73
C LYS A 715 -20.34 19.69 17.44
N VAL A 716 -21.65 19.48 17.32
CA VAL A 716 -22.28 18.86 16.15
C VAL A 716 -22.68 19.95 15.17
N VAL A 717 -21.77 20.22 14.23
CA VAL A 717 -21.95 21.17 13.14
C VAL A 717 -21.70 20.45 11.82
N ILE A 718 -22.64 20.56 10.88
CA ILE A 718 -22.53 20.05 9.52
C ILE A 718 -22.76 21.20 8.55
N ASN A 719 -21.91 21.29 7.53
CA ASN A 719 -22.03 22.28 6.47
C ASN A 719 -22.27 21.56 5.13
N LEU A 720 -23.38 21.92 4.48
CA LEU A 720 -23.90 21.32 3.26
C LEU A 720 -23.77 22.23 2.03
N TYR A 721 -23.15 23.39 2.14
CA TYR A 721 -23.09 24.35 1.02
C TYR A 721 -22.30 23.80 -0.17
N ILE A 722 -21.19 23.08 0.08
CA ILE A 722 -20.43 22.48 -1.02
C ILE A 722 -21.24 21.34 -1.66
N GLN A 723 -21.96 20.54 -0.86
CA GLN A 723 -22.88 19.51 -1.36
C GLN A 723 -24.02 20.14 -2.17
N ALA A 724 -24.55 21.29 -1.77
CA ALA A 724 -25.58 22.04 -2.48
C ALA A 724 -25.11 22.51 -3.86
N GLN A 725 -23.89 23.05 -3.92
CA GLN A 725 -23.27 23.48 -5.18
C GLN A 725 -23.10 22.31 -6.16
N ILE A 726 -22.67 21.14 -5.67
CA ILE A 726 -22.47 19.93 -6.50
C ILE A 726 -23.78 19.49 -7.18
N ILE A 727 -24.92 19.61 -6.50
CA ILE A 727 -26.23 19.22 -7.06
C ILE A 727 -26.93 20.37 -7.79
N GLY A 728 -26.23 21.47 -8.06
CA GLY A 728 -26.73 22.60 -8.85
C GLY A 728 -27.68 23.54 -8.12
N ILE A 729 -27.75 23.47 -6.79
CA ILE A 729 -28.53 24.40 -5.96
C ILE A 729 -27.70 25.67 -5.77
N LYS A 730 -28.10 26.73 -6.48
CA LYS A 730 -27.45 28.05 -6.38
C LYS A 730 -28.00 28.79 -5.17
N SER A 731 -27.12 29.35 -4.34
CA SER A 731 -27.51 30.42 -3.41
C SER A 731 -27.96 31.64 -4.22
N ALA A 732 -29.06 32.28 -3.81
CA ALA A 732 -29.57 33.48 -4.48
C ALA A 732 -28.68 34.73 -4.26
N SER A 733 -27.66 34.64 -3.40
CA SER A 733 -26.67 35.67 -3.12
C SER A 733 -25.28 35.26 -3.63
N ASP A 734 -24.55 36.24 -4.19
CA ASP A 734 -23.16 36.13 -4.65
C ASP A 734 -22.27 35.44 -3.60
N ASP A 735 -21.31 34.62 -4.03
CA ASP A 735 -20.35 33.80 -3.25
C ASP A 735 -19.64 34.50 -2.06
N LYS A 736 -19.79 35.81 -1.90
CA LYS A 736 -19.17 36.62 -0.84
C LYS A 736 -19.93 36.63 0.49
N ASP A 737 -21.25 36.40 0.50
CA ASP A 737 -22.05 36.42 1.75
C ASP A 737 -22.00 35.10 2.53
N TYR A 738 -21.81 33.96 1.85
CA TYR A 738 -21.70 32.63 2.47
C TYR A 738 -20.55 32.53 3.49
N ILE A 739 -19.43 33.23 3.23
CA ILE A 739 -18.24 33.18 4.07
C ILE A 739 -18.46 33.90 5.42
N ASN A 740 -19.42 34.83 5.49
CA ASN A 740 -19.61 35.68 6.67
C ASN A 740 -20.79 35.24 7.55
N GLU A 741 -21.91 34.76 6.99
CA GLU A 741 -23.08 34.28 7.77
C GLU A 741 -23.83 33.12 7.06
N PRO A 742 -23.51 31.85 7.36
CA PRO A 742 -24.21 30.70 6.78
C PRO A 742 -25.64 30.55 7.33
N HIS A 743 -26.60 30.18 6.47
CA HIS A 743 -27.98 29.89 6.86
C HIS A 743 -28.06 28.58 7.66
N ASN A 744 -28.62 28.64 8.87
CA ASN A 744 -28.80 27.47 9.72
C ASN A 744 -30.19 26.86 9.53
N PHE A 745 -30.26 25.66 8.96
CA PHE A 745 -31.48 24.92 8.72
C PHE A 745 -31.89 24.09 9.94
N LYS A 746 -33.19 24.04 10.24
CA LYS A 746 -33.77 23.15 11.25
C LYS A 746 -34.84 22.28 10.63
N PHE A 747 -34.77 20.98 10.87
CA PHE A 747 -35.77 20.05 10.36
C PHE A 747 -37.12 20.26 11.05
N ASN A 748 -38.19 20.20 10.27
CA ASN A 748 -39.54 20.03 10.78
C ASN A 748 -39.86 18.53 10.90
N LYS A 749 -40.21 18.09 12.11
CA LYS A 749 -40.49 16.69 12.45
C LYS A 749 -41.69 16.11 11.71
N GLU A 750 -42.71 16.94 11.45
CA GLU A 750 -43.96 16.52 10.80
C GLU A 750 -43.86 16.47 9.28
N THR A 751 -42.97 17.26 8.66
CA THR A 751 -42.87 17.36 7.20
C THR A 751 -41.58 16.78 6.64
N ASP A 752 -40.43 17.17 7.19
CA ASP A 752 -39.12 16.84 6.63
C ASP A 752 -38.70 15.43 7.07
N LEU A 753 -38.93 15.11 8.35
CA LEU A 753 -38.54 13.82 8.94
C LEU A 753 -39.59 12.71 8.79
N ALA A 754 -40.76 13.01 8.21
CA ALA A 754 -41.91 12.11 8.16
C ALA A 754 -41.64 10.78 7.43
N PHE A 755 -40.75 10.78 6.42
CA PHE A 755 -40.46 9.63 5.57
C PHE A 755 -39.08 9.02 5.83
N LEU A 756 -38.46 9.31 6.97
CA LEU A 756 -37.19 8.70 7.33
C LEU A 756 -37.33 7.18 7.53
N ASN A 757 -36.46 6.43 6.88
CA ASN A 757 -36.33 4.99 7.08
C ASN A 757 -35.44 4.71 8.29
N THR A 758 -36.07 4.51 9.46
CA THR A 758 -35.38 4.26 10.73
C THR A 758 -34.53 2.99 10.71
N ASP A 759 -34.91 1.96 9.95
CA ASP A 759 -34.15 0.72 9.79
C ASP A 759 -32.83 0.96 9.07
N GLN A 760 -32.88 1.76 7.99
CA GLN A 760 -31.69 2.14 7.24
C GLN A 760 -30.78 3.06 8.07
N ILE A 761 -31.35 4.06 8.76
CA ILE A 761 -30.59 4.95 9.64
C ILE A 761 -29.89 4.13 10.73
N TYR A 762 -30.61 3.24 11.41
CA TYR A 762 -30.03 2.38 12.44
C TYR A 762 -28.86 1.53 11.89
N THR A 763 -29.04 0.93 10.71
CA THR A 763 -27.99 0.14 10.06
C THR A 763 -26.75 0.98 9.76
N GLU A 764 -26.94 2.20 9.24
CA GLU A 764 -25.85 3.14 8.95
C GLU A 764 -25.08 3.60 10.19
N ILE A 765 -25.76 3.79 11.33
CA ILE A 765 -25.07 4.14 12.59
C ILE A 765 -24.36 2.92 13.20
N ILE A 766 -24.93 1.73 13.13
CA ILE A 766 -24.25 0.49 13.56
C ILE A 766 -22.99 0.25 12.72
N ASP A 767 -23.08 0.45 11.41
CA ASP A 767 -21.96 0.35 10.50
C ASP A 767 -20.87 1.35 10.84
N TYR A 768 -21.23 2.61 11.09
CA TYR A 768 -20.31 3.66 11.51
C TYR A 768 -19.64 3.35 12.87
N LYS A 769 -20.40 2.85 13.85
CA LYS A 769 -19.87 2.36 15.14
C LYS A 769 -18.79 1.29 14.93
N ASN A 770 -19.07 0.31 14.06
CA ASN A 770 -18.13 -0.78 13.77
C ASN A 770 -16.89 -0.26 13.05
N GLU A 771 -17.04 0.68 12.11
CA GLU A 771 -15.94 1.30 11.38
C GLU A 771 -15.00 2.10 12.30
N LYS A 772 -15.55 2.80 13.29
CA LYS A 772 -14.78 3.54 14.30
C LYS A 772 -14.24 2.66 15.45
N GLY A 773 -14.64 1.38 15.52
CA GLY A 773 -14.20 0.46 16.57
C GLY A 773 -14.77 0.78 17.96
N TYR A 774 -15.98 1.34 18.01
CA TYR A 774 -16.68 1.72 19.25
C TYR A 774 -17.41 0.51 19.84
N PHE A 775 -16.69 -0.57 20.11
CA PHE A 775 -17.28 -1.87 20.46
C PHE A 775 -18.13 -1.83 21.74
N ASN A 776 -17.81 -0.93 22.68
CA ASN A 776 -18.51 -0.73 23.94
C ASN A 776 -19.65 0.31 23.91
N LEU A 777 -20.00 0.82 22.72
CA LEU A 777 -21.17 1.69 22.52
C LEU A 777 -22.40 0.85 22.15
N THR A 778 -23.45 0.88 22.98
CA THR A 778 -24.72 0.23 22.69
C THR A 778 -25.68 1.20 22.03
N ILE A 779 -26.37 0.75 20.97
CA ILE A 779 -27.32 1.56 20.20
C ILE A 779 -28.60 0.73 20.10
N ASP A 780 -29.65 1.17 20.78
CA ASP A 780 -30.99 0.59 20.61
C ASP A 780 -31.69 1.30 19.46
N LYS A 781 -32.34 0.56 18.57
CA LYS A 781 -33.06 1.11 17.41
C LYS A 781 -34.14 2.11 17.82
N ALA A 782 -34.78 1.93 18.98
CA ALA A 782 -35.84 2.83 19.45
C ALA A 782 -35.36 4.27 19.70
N ILE A 783 -34.08 4.46 20.06
CA ILE A 783 -33.53 5.80 20.36
C ILE A 783 -33.51 6.69 19.12
N ILE A 784 -33.40 6.11 17.92
CA ILE A 784 -33.36 6.87 16.67
C ILE A 784 -34.64 7.69 16.55
N TYR A 785 -35.79 7.07 16.84
CA TYR A 785 -37.06 7.77 16.86
C TYR A 785 -37.19 8.63 18.12
N ASN A 786 -37.06 8.03 19.30
CA ASN A 786 -37.42 8.67 20.57
C ASN A 786 -36.52 9.86 20.95
N ASN A 787 -35.23 9.82 20.62
CA ASN A 787 -34.25 10.80 21.10
C ASN A 787 -33.68 11.71 20.00
N PHE A 788 -33.82 11.34 18.72
CA PHE A 788 -33.21 12.08 17.61
C PHE A 788 -34.20 12.58 16.56
N ILE A 789 -35.32 11.88 16.35
CA ILE A 789 -36.41 12.36 15.48
C ILE A 789 -37.41 13.21 16.29
N GLN A 790 -37.75 12.77 17.51
CA GLN A 790 -38.75 13.45 18.34
C GLN A 790 -38.20 14.65 19.13
N GLU A 791 -36.89 14.74 19.32
CA GLU A 791 -36.24 15.81 20.10
C GLU A 791 -35.46 16.78 19.23
N ASP A 792 -35.43 18.05 19.63
CA ASP A 792 -34.59 19.09 19.01
C ASP A 792 -33.36 19.36 19.88
N GLY A 793 -32.35 20.04 19.32
CA GLY A 793 -31.22 20.57 20.09
C GLY A 793 -30.07 19.59 20.31
N TRP A 794 -30.13 18.39 19.74
CA TRP A 794 -29.02 17.42 19.73
C TRP A 794 -27.90 17.80 18.75
N TYR A 795 -28.06 18.87 17.99
CA TYR A 795 -27.03 19.47 17.14
C TYR A 795 -27.08 21.00 17.20
N ASP A 796 -25.95 21.65 16.91
CA ASP A 796 -25.83 23.12 16.96
C ASP A 796 -26.25 23.77 15.64
N ARG A 797 -25.62 23.35 14.53
CA ARG A 797 -25.85 23.96 13.21
C ARG A 797 -25.87 22.92 12.09
N LEU A 798 -26.84 23.09 11.21
CA LEU A 798 -26.92 22.43 9.90
C LEU A 798 -26.92 23.55 8.85
N GLU A 799 -25.74 23.88 8.35
CA GLU A 799 -25.53 25.02 7.47
C GLU A 799 -25.87 24.60 6.03
N ALA A 800 -26.96 25.11 5.45
CA ALA A 800 -27.40 24.76 4.11
C ALA A 800 -28.18 25.91 3.44
N PRO A 801 -28.13 26.06 2.10
CA PRO A 801 -29.02 26.98 1.39
C PRO A 801 -30.50 26.63 1.60
N ASP A 802 -31.37 27.64 1.63
CA ASP A 802 -32.82 27.47 1.88
C ASP A 802 -33.47 26.45 0.92
N ASP A 803 -33.03 26.42 -0.34
CA ASP A 803 -33.55 25.51 -1.36
C ASP A 803 -33.03 24.07 -1.24
N TYR A 804 -32.02 23.79 -0.39
CA TYR A 804 -31.38 22.47 -0.30
C TYR A 804 -32.34 21.36 0.11
N PHE A 805 -33.19 21.65 1.10
CA PHE A 805 -34.16 20.72 1.67
C PHE A 805 -35.56 20.84 1.05
N LYS A 806 -35.71 21.63 -0.01
CA LYS A 806 -36.99 21.76 -0.70
C LYS A 806 -37.39 20.43 -1.34
N ILE A 807 -38.53 19.90 -0.91
CA ILE A 807 -39.08 18.64 -1.40
C ILE A 807 -40.00 18.93 -2.59
N ASN A 808 -39.56 18.55 -3.79
CA ASN A 808 -40.35 18.64 -5.03
C ASN A 808 -40.86 17.26 -5.48
N ASN A 809 -40.14 16.19 -5.14
CA ASN A 809 -40.51 14.80 -5.45
C ASN A 809 -40.04 13.85 -4.35
N PHE A 810 -40.52 12.61 -4.36
CA PHE A 810 -40.22 11.64 -3.30
C PHE A 810 -38.73 11.29 -3.16
N ASN A 811 -37.94 11.38 -4.24
CA ASN A 811 -36.50 11.11 -4.17
C ASN A 811 -35.75 12.19 -3.37
N ASP A 812 -36.33 13.38 -3.19
CA ASP A 812 -35.72 14.47 -2.42
C ASP A 812 -35.61 14.12 -0.92
N TYR A 813 -36.50 13.26 -0.39
CA TYR A 813 -36.40 12.76 0.99
C TYR A 813 -35.11 11.97 1.25
N LYS A 814 -34.48 11.43 0.20
CA LYS A 814 -33.17 10.81 0.33
C LYS A 814 -32.12 11.82 0.82
N ARG A 815 -32.16 13.07 0.35
CA ARG A 815 -31.23 14.12 0.80
C ARG A 815 -31.43 14.46 2.27
N VAL A 816 -32.69 14.54 2.70
CA VAL A 816 -33.04 14.75 4.12
C VAL A 816 -32.49 13.62 4.98
N GLN A 817 -32.74 12.37 4.57
CA GLN A 817 -32.24 11.21 5.30
C GLN A 817 -30.71 11.15 5.35
N ASP A 818 -30.03 11.39 4.23
CA ASP A 818 -28.57 11.40 4.17
C ASP A 818 -27.99 12.48 5.10
N SER A 819 -28.59 13.67 5.12
CA SER A 819 -28.20 14.79 6.00
C SER A 819 -28.45 14.47 7.49
N PHE A 820 -29.59 13.84 7.80
CA PHE A 820 -29.90 13.37 9.15
C PHE A 820 -28.89 12.31 9.63
N ILE A 821 -28.53 11.35 8.76
CA ILE A 821 -27.50 10.34 9.06
C ILE A 821 -26.14 11.01 9.32
N MET A 822 -25.73 12.01 8.54
CA MET A 822 -24.48 12.75 8.77
C MET A 822 -24.45 13.41 10.15
N LEU A 823 -25.53 14.13 10.51
CA LEU A 823 -25.65 14.73 11.84
C LEU A 823 -25.58 13.67 12.94
N LEU A 824 -26.32 12.56 12.80
CA LEU A 824 -26.37 11.53 13.82
C LEU A 824 -25.03 10.78 13.97
N LYS A 825 -24.31 10.55 12.88
CA LYS A 825 -22.92 10.04 12.91
C LYS A 825 -22.02 11.01 13.68
N LYS A 826 -22.14 12.32 13.41
CA LYS A 826 -21.37 13.36 14.11
C LYS A 826 -21.69 13.43 15.59
N TYR A 827 -22.96 13.40 15.97
CA TYR A 827 -23.37 13.32 17.37
C TYR A 827 -22.83 12.05 18.03
N THR A 828 -22.95 10.90 17.38
CA THR A 828 -22.47 9.61 17.91
C THR A 828 -20.96 9.65 18.19
N ASP A 829 -20.19 10.23 17.27
CA ASP A 829 -18.74 10.42 17.41
C ASP A 829 -18.40 11.35 18.59
N GLU A 830 -19.02 12.52 18.67
CA GLU A 830 -18.82 13.48 19.77
C GLU A 830 -19.30 12.92 21.12
N PHE A 831 -20.38 12.15 21.13
CA PHE A 831 -20.88 11.45 22.31
C PHE A 831 -19.86 10.44 22.84
N TYR A 832 -19.36 9.57 21.96
CA TYR A 832 -18.36 8.57 22.34
C TYR A 832 -17.07 9.23 22.84
N LYS A 833 -16.59 10.27 22.13
CA LYS A 833 -15.42 11.06 22.51
C LYS A 833 -15.57 11.69 23.89
N TYR A 834 -16.72 12.28 24.18
CA TYR A 834 -17.01 12.92 25.45
C TYR A 834 -16.90 11.92 26.61
N HIS A 835 -17.62 10.80 26.52
CA HIS A 835 -17.60 9.78 27.58
C HIS A 835 -16.22 9.13 27.75
N LYS A 836 -15.55 8.81 26.64
CA LYS A 836 -14.18 8.30 26.66
C LYS A 836 -13.22 9.25 27.37
N ASN A 837 -13.23 10.53 26.99
CA ASN A 837 -12.38 11.55 27.59
C ASN A 837 -12.66 11.72 29.09
N ASN A 838 -13.93 11.73 29.49
CA ASN A 838 -14.32 11.87 30.88
C ASN A 838 -13.85 10.69 31.75
N TYR A 839 -14.00 9.46 31.25
CA TYR A 839 -13.49 8.28 31.93
C TYR A 839 -11.95 8.30 32.02
N GLU A 840 -11.26 8.48 30.90
CA GLU A 840 -9.80 8.40 30.83
C GLU A 840 -9.11 9.52 31.62
N LYS A 841 -9.78 10.68 31.77
CA LYS A 841 -9.31 11.79 32.61
C LYS A 841 -9.00 11.37 34.05
N GLY A 842 -9.78 10.45 34.63
CA GLY A 842 -9.59 9.97 36.01
C GLY A 842 -8.44 8.97 36.18
N PHE A 843 -7.88 8.45 35.09
CA PHE A 843 -6.86 7.39 35.10
C PHE A 843 -5.56 7.81 34.41
N MET A 844 -5.37 9.11 34.17
CA MET A 844 -4.09 9.62 33.69
C MET A 844 -3.08 9.64 34.84
N VAL A 845 -1.85 9.19 34.57
CA VAL A 845 -0.77 9.13 35.56
C VAL A 845 0.55 9.60 34.97
N TYR A 846 1.42 10.11 35.84
CA TYR A 846 2.82 10.38 35.51
C TYR A 846 3.68 9.14 35.80
N GLU A 847 4.21 8.55 34.75
CA GLU A 847 5.15 7.43 34.85
C GLU A 847 6.56 7.86 34.47
N ASN A 848 7.56 7.14 34.99
CA ASN A 848 8.94 7.36 34.57
C ASN A 848 9.13 6.85 33.14
N LEU A 849 9.85 7.61 32.32
CA LEU A 849 10.27 7.20 30.99
C LEU A 849 11.20 5.97 31.10
N ASN A 850 10.74 4.85 30.57
CA ASN A 850 11.46 3.58 30.55
C ASN A 850 11.55 3.05 29.12
N ASP A 851 12.73 2.58 28.72
CA ASP A 851 13.03 2.07 27.39
C ASP A 851 12.13 0.87 27.06
N ASN A 852 12.02 -0.10 27.98
CA ASN A 852 11.33 -1.38 27.76
C ASN A 852 9.84 -1.21 27.51
N ASP A 853 9.22 -0.22 28.15
CA ASP A 853 7.78 0.05 28.02
C ASP A 853 7.46 0.94 26.81
N ASN A 854 8.51 1.46 26.14
CA ASN A 854 8.43 2.39 25.02
C ASN A 854 9.31 1.91 23.84
N ASP A 855 9.37 0.60 23.61
CA ASP A 855 10.14 -0.05 22.53
C ASP A 855 9.88 0.58 21.15
N ALA A 856 8.69 1.12 20.91
CA ALA A 856 8.37 1.83 19.66
C ALA A 856 9.24 3.08 19.47
N ASN A 857 9.53 3.84 20.55
CA ASN A 857 10.27 5.09 20.51
C ASN A 857 11.77 4.90 20.76
N PHE A 858 12.16 3.93 21.60
CA PHE A 858 13.56 3.63 21.94
C PHE A 858 14.10 2.51 21.06
N ILE A 859 14.40 2.86 19.83
CA ILE A 859 14.96 1.91 18.86
C ILE A 859 16.35 1.48 19.32
N ASP A 860 16.72 0.22 19.10
CA ASP A 860 18.08 -0.29 19.37
C ASP A 860 18.99 -0.17 18.14
N GLU A 861 18.40 -0.21 16.95
CA GLU A 861 19.12 -0.30 15.69
C GLU A 861 18.28 0.17 14.50
N TYR A 862 18.96 0.73 13.50
CA TYR A 862 18.46 0.92 12.15
C TYR A 862 18.80 -0.29 11.29
N GLN A 863 17.83 -0.72 10.48
CA GLN A 863 18.10 -1.54 9.31
C GLN A 863 18.29 -0.62 8.12
N ILE A 864 19.46 -0.69 7.51
CA ILE A 864 19.81 0.09 6.32
C ILE A 864 20.02 -0.90 5.19
N PHE A 865 19.22 -0.74 4.15
CA PHE A 865 19.31 -1.50 2.92
C PHE A 865 19.84 -0.58 1.84
N VAL A 866 20.96 -0.93 1.23
CA VAL A 866 21.50 -0.21 0.09
C VAL A 866 21.47 -1.11 -1.14
N ALA A 867 20.69 -0.74 -2.14
CA ALA A 867 20.67 -1.40 -3.43
C ALA A 867 21.92 -1.03 -4.24
N GLU A 868 22.53 -2.01 -4.91
CA GLU A 868 23.69 -1.78 -5.77
C GLU A 868 23.34 -0.79 -6.91
N GLN A 869 24.19 0.23 -7.07
CA GLN A 869 24.04 1.37 -8.00
C GLN A 869 25.38 1.64 -8.71
N GLU A 870 25.53 2.80 -9.36
CA GLU A 870 26.83 3.30 -9.83
C GLU A 870 27.90 3.10 -8.74
N LYS A 871 28.95 2.34 -9.10
CA LYS A 871 29.85 1.67 -8.15
C LYS A 871 30.50 2.62 -7.15
N ASP A 872 30.86 3.82 -7.59
CA ASP A 872 31.61 4.79 -6.78
C ASP A 872 30.77 5.44 -5.65
N GLU A 873 29.49 5.77 -5.90
CA GLU A 873 28.60 6.34 -4.86
C GLU A 873 28.18 5.25 -3.85
N TYR A 874 27.94 4.04 -4.35
CA TYR A 874 27.58 2.87 -3.56
C TYR A 874 28.69 2.47 -2.58
N ASP A 875 29.93 2.35 -3.06
CA ASP A 875 31.08 1.96 -2.24
C ASP A 875 31.39 3.02 -1.17
N ASN A 876 31.31 4.31 -1.51
CA ASN A 876 31.51 5.42 -0.56
C ASN A 876 30.44 5.42 0.55
N LEU A 877 29.16 5.22 0.21
CA LEU A 877 28.08 5.12 1.19
C LEU A 877 28.30 3.94 2.14
N ILE A 878 28.63 2.75 1.61
CA ILE A 878 28.91 1.57 2.43
C ILE A 878 30.12 1.81 3.35
N GLN A 879 31.16 2.47 2.86
CA GLN A 879 32.31 2.81 3.68
C GLN A 879 31.94 3.76 4.83
N GLN A 880 31.19 4.84 4.56
CA GLN A 880 30.73 5.76 5.60
C GLN A 880 29.82 5.08 6.62
N LEU A 881 28.92 4.20 6.17
CA LEU A 881 28.05 3.42 7.04
C LEU A 881 28.86 2.47 7.95
N ASN A 882 29.90 1.83 7.43
CA ASN A 882 30.78 0.96 8.23
C ASN A 882 31.61 1.76 9.25
N ILE A 883 32.14 2.93 8.87
CA ILE A 883 32.84 3.84 9.79
C ILE A 883 31.89 4.25 10.93
N LEU A 884 30.68 4.69 10.59
CA LEU A 884 29.66 5.09 11.57
C LEU A 884 29.31 3.92 12.51
N LYS A 885 29.11 2.71 11.97
CA LYS A 885 28.87 1.50 12.76
C LYS A 885 30.01 1.19 13.72
N GLN A 886 31.25 1.39 13.30
CA GLN A 886 32.42 1.18 14.14
C GLN A 886 32.51 2.23 15.25
N GLU A 887 32.31 3.53 14.94
CA GLU A 887 32.31 4.61 15.95
C GLU A 887 31.27 4.36 17.05
N ILE A 888 30.07 3.93 16.67
CA ILE A 888 28.99 3.61 17.62
C ILE A 888 29.38 2.41 18.50
N LYS A 889 29.94 1.34 17.91
CA LYS A 889 30.40 0.16 18.67
C LYS A 889 31.51 0.48 19.67
N GLU A 890 32.38 1.42 19.33
CA GLU A 890 33.48 1.86 20.18
C GLU A 890 33.05 2.87 21.26
N ASN A 891 31.74 3.19 21.36
CA ASN A 891 31.18 4.19 22.28
C ASN A 891 31.90 5.56 22.21
N LYS A 892 32.42 5.92 21.04
CA LYS A 892 33.06 7.22 20.82
C LYS A 892 31.98 8.28 20.57
N ASN A 893 32.27 9.55 20.87
CA ASN A 893 31.47 10.66 20.36
C ASN A 893 31.39 10.52 18.84
N ILE A 894 30.18 10.34 18.30
CA ILE A 894 29.95 10.15 16.87
C ILE A 894 30.38 11.45 16.16
N LYS A 895 31.58 11.44 15.58
CA LYS A 895 32.14 12.59 14.85
C LYS A 895 31.81 12.48 13.36
N SER A 896 31.68 11.24 12.86
CA SER A 896 31.31 10.99 11.48
C SER A 896 29.82 11.28 11.25
N THR A 897 29.52 12.02 10.19
CA THR A 897 28.15 12.26 9.72
C THR A 897 28.09 11.89 8.25
N ILE A 898 27.04 11.19 7.84
CA ILE A 898 26.78 10.92 6.43
C ILE A 898 26.28 12.24 5.82
N LYS A 899 27.03 12.78 4.87
CA LYS A 899 26.69 14.02 4.13
C LYS A 899 26.60 13.74 2.64
N LEU A 900 25.84 12.71 2.27
CA LEU A 900 25.64 12.35 0.88
C LEU A 900 24.42 13.09 0.32
N GLN A 901 24.36 13.20 -1.01
CA GLN A 901 23.21 13.84 -1.67
C GLN A 901 21.91 13.14 -1.29
N ARG A 902 21.93 11.80 -1.20
CA ARG A 902 20.73 10.99 -0.98
C ARG A 902 20.41 10.72 0.48
N LEU A 903 21.43 10.54 1.33
CA LEU A 903 21.25 10.26 2.75
C LEU A 903 22.07 11.23 3.59
N LYS A 904 21.41 11.83 4.58
CA LYS A 904 22.05 12.65 5.60
C LYS A 904 21.84 12.02 6.95
N SER A 905 22.92 11.89 7.72
CA SER A 905 22.83 11.61 9.15
C SER A 905 23.28 12.83 9.93
N PHE A 906 22.69 13.02 11.10
CA PHE A 906 23.11 14.08 12.02
C PHE A 906 22.92 13.60 13.45
N ASN A 907 23.70 14.21 14.33
CA ASN A 907 23.61 13.98 15.76
C ASN A 907 23.01 15.22 16.40
N SER A 908 22.04 15.02 17.28
CA SER A 908 21.45 16.07 18.11
C SER A 908 21.94 15.85 19.55
N LEU A 909 22.35 16.93 20.21
CA LEU A 909 22.80 16.87 21.60
C LEU A 909 21.63 16.65 22.56
N SER A 910 20.46 17.20 22.22
CA SER A 910 19.25 17.05 23.02
C SER A 910 18.54 15.70 22.81
N HIS A 911 18.70 15.06 21.66
CA HIS A 911 17.94 13.86 21.33
C HIS A 911 18.35 12.62 22.17
N LEU A 912 17.38 11.79 22.54
CA LEU A 912 17.58 10.64 23.43
C LEU A 912 18.34 9.47 22.79
N TYR A 913 18.48 9.44 21.48
CA TYR A 913 19.35 8.51 20.76
C TYR A 913 19.94 9.13 19.50
N ASN A 914 21.09 8.65 19.08
CA ASN A 914 21.77 9.08 17.85
C ASN A 914 22.32 7.86 17.07
N PRO A 915 22.50 7.93 15.75
CA PRO A 915 22.24 9.09 14.87
C PRO A 915 20.76 9.20 14.46
N LEU A 916 20.37 10.38 13.95
CA LEU A 916 19.11 10.61 13.24
C LEU A 916 19.37 10.65 11.73
N PHE A 917 18.43 10.12 10.94
CA PHE A 917 18.52 10.07 9.49
C PHE A 917 17.47 10.93 8.81
N TYR A 918 17.87 11.52 7.67
CA TYR A 918 17.00 12.23 6.74
C TYR A 918 17.40 11.85 5.30
N GLN A 919 16.43 11.47 4.49
CA GLN A 919 16.64 11.15 3.07
C GLN A 919 16.26 12.34 2.20
N THR A 920 17.20 12.83 1.37
CA THR A 920 16.95 14.02 0.54
C THR A 920 16.13 13.66 -0.69
N LYS A 921 15.09 14.44 -0.97
CA LYS A 921 14.10 14.16 -2.03
C LYS A 921 14.57 14.44 -3.48
N SER A 922 15.73 15.07 -3.69
CA SER A 922 15.98 15.81 -4.94
C SER A 922 16.46 15.00 -6.17
N LEU A 923 16.44 13.66 -6.16
CA LEU A 923 16.83 12.89 -7.36
C LEU A 923 15.91 11.69 -7.60
N LYS A 924 14.97 11.92 -8.53
CA LYS A 924 14.11 10.99 -9.28
C LYS A 924 14.16 9.52 -8.85
N ASN A 925 13.12 9.13 -8.13
CA ASN A 925 12.46 7.83 -8.20
C ASN A 925 13.28 6.58 -7.85
N LEU A 926 14.41 6.58 -7.15
CA LEU A 926 15.00 5.33 -6.69
C LEU A 926 15.27 5.41 -5.19
N LYS A 927 14.46 4.69 -4.38
CA LYS A 927 14.84 4.32 -3.02
C LYS A 927 15.98 3.31 -3.10
N THR A 928 17.15 3.82 -3.44
CA THR A 928 18.42 3.07 -3.42
C THR A 928 18.81 2.74 -2.00
N ILE A 929 18.29 3.50 -1.05
CA ILE A 929 18.50 3.36 0.38
C ILE A 929 17.13 3.23 1.03
N ASN A 930 16.88 2.16 1.76
CA ASN A 930 15.74 2.03 2.66
C ASN A 930 16.25 1.96 4.11
N ILE A 931 15.66 2.77 4.98
CA ILE A 931 15.99 2.79 6.41
C ILE A 931 14.76 2.37 7.21
N THR A 932 14.96 1.58 8.25
CA THR A 932 13.89 1.18 9.18
C THR A 932 14.39 1.22 10.61
N PRO A 933 13.77 1.97 11.53
CA PRO A 933 12.51 2.74 11.36
C PRO A 933 12.62 3.93 10.39
N ILE A 934 11.47 4.45 9.96
CA ILE A 934 11.36 5.50 8.93
C ILE A 934 12.18 6.72 9.36
N GLU A 935 12.93 7.29 8.43
CA GLU A 935 13.71 8.53 8.60
C GLU A 935 12.82 9.75 8.92
N LEU A 936 13.45 10.88 9.24
CA LEU A 936 12.74 12.14 9.45
C LEU A 936 12.20 12.69 8.14
N ASN A 937 11.00 13.29 8.19
CA ASN A 937 10.48 14.12 7.11
C ASN A 937 11.17 15.51 7.12
N LYS A 938 10.87 16.33 6.10
CA LYS A 938 11.51 17.66 5.96
C LYS A 938 11.17 18.60 7.11
N GLY A 939 9.91 18.69 7.55
CA GLY A 939 9.49 19.57 8.64
C GLY A 939 10.06 19.16 10.00
N GLU A 940 10.09 17.86 10.29
CA GLU A 940 10.75 17.28 11.47
C GLU A 940 12.26 17.59 11.47
N MET A 941 12.92 17.41 10.32
CA MET A 941 14.35 17.68 10.16
C MET A 941 14.67 19.17 10.31
N ASP A 942 13.87 20.04 9.72
CA ASP A 942 14.01 21.50 9.86
C ASP A 942 13.80 21.91 11.32
N PHE A 943 12.80 21.34 12.01
CA PHE A 943 12.55 21.61 13.44
C PHE A 943 13.75 21.23 14.33
N ILE A 944 14.31 20.03 14.17
CA ILE A 944 15.46 19.60 14.98
C ILE A 944 16.67 20.50 14.71
N LYS A 945 16.92 20.87 13.44
CA LYS A 945 18.04 21.76 13.11
C LYS A 945 17.89 23.14 13.70
N ASP A 946 16.70 23.72 13.63
CA ASP A 946 16.44 25.04 14.18
C ASP A 946 16.53 25.01 15.72
N LEU A 947 16.05 23.94 16.36
CA LEU A 947 16.17 23.73 17.81
C LEU A 947 17.65 23.62 18.24
N GLU A 948 18.44 22.76 17.59
CA GLU A 948 19.87 22.61 17.92
C GLU A 948 20.64 23.90 17.63
N GLY A 949 20.30 24.61 16.54
CA GLY A 949 20.85 25.92 16.22
C GLY A 949 20.58 26.94 17.35
N TYR A 950 19.36 26.95 17.88
CA TYR A 950 19.00 27.81 19.00
C TYR A 950 19.75 27.46 20.30
N LEU A 951 19.84 26.16 20.66
CA LEU A 951 20.51 25.67 21.87
C LEU A 951 22.04 25.87 21.85
N SER A 952 22.63 25.89 20.65
CA SER A 952 24.09 26.06 20.47
C SER A 952 24.56 27.52 20.53
N ASN A 953 23.65 28.50 20.50
CA ASN A 953 23.99 29.92 20.50
C ASN A 953 24.25 30.41 21.93
N GLU A 954 25.49 30.81 22.24
CA GLU A 954 25.92 31.23 23.58
C GLU A 954 25.10 32.41 24.12
N ASN A 955 24.68 33.35 23.28
CA ASN A 955 23.84 34.50 23.67
C ASN A 955 22.40 34.12 24.09
N ASN A 956 21.97 32.88 23.84
CA ASN A 956 20.69 32.35 24.31
C ASN A 956 20.87 31.47 25.57
N ASN A 957 22.12 31.21 25.99
CA ASN A 957 22.51 30.39 27.14
C ASN A 957 22.96 31.22 28.35
N ASP A 958 22.81 32.55 28.30
CA ASP A 958 23.49 33.47 29.22
C ASP A 958 23.02 33.43 30.69
N ASP A 959 22.03 32.60 31.08
CA ASP A 959 21.65 32.48 32.50
C ASP A 959 21.04 31.14 32.99
N ASP A 960 20.95 30.07 32.19
CA ASP A 960 20.06 28.95 32.54
C ASP A 960 20.71 27.55 32.61
N LYS A 961 20.69 26.94 33.81
CA LYS A 961 20.99 25.52 34.10
C LYS A 961 19.92 24.57 33.54
N SER A 962 19.37 24.87 32.37
CA SER A 962 18.24 24.16 31.78
C SER A 962 18.72 22.99 30.93
N GLU A 963 18.42 21.76 31.36
CA GLU A 963 18.76 20.56 30.58
C GLU A 963 17.60 20.19 29.65
N VAL A 964 17.89 20.07 28.34
CA VAL A 964 16.89 19.77 27.31
C VAL A 964 17.06 18.35 26.78
N PHE A 965 15.98 17.58 26.78
CA PHE A 965 15.91 16.24 26.20
C PHE A 965 14.80 16.17 25.15
N LEU A 966 15.05 15.51 24.03
CA LEU A 966 14.09 15.37 22.93
C LEU A 966 13.92 13.90 22.52
N LEU A 967 12.68 13.47 22.38
CA LEU A 967 12.35 12.15 21.86
C LEU A 967 11.42 12.29 20.65
N ARG A 968 11.82 11.73 19.51
CA ARG A 968 10.90 11.47 18.40
C ARG A 968 9.93 10.37 18.80
N ASN A 969 8.65 10.66 18.71
CA ASN A 969 7.57 9.78 19.11
C ASN A 969 6.93 9.14 17.88
N GLN A 970 6.78 7.81 17.89
CA GLN A 970 6.20 7.07 16.77
C GLN A 970 4.68 7.23 16.76
N ALA A 971 4.11 7.57 15.61
CA ALA A 971 2.67 7.67 15.44
C ALA A 971 1.94 6.36 15.77
N LYS A 972 0.78 6.45 16.45
CA LYS A 972 -0.13 5.36 16.85
C LYS A 972 0.41 4.33 17.85
N THR A 973 1.72 4.09 17.87
CA THR A 973 2.38 3.09 18.73
C THR A 973 3.28 3.70 19.80
N GLY A 974 3.64 4.98 19.65
CA GLY A 974 4.40 5.72 20.64
C GLY A 974 3.54 6.17 21.82
N ILE A 975 4.05 7.13 22.57
CA ILE A 975 3.39 7.74 23.71
C ILE A 975 2.26 8.62 23.19
N GLY A 976 1.03 8.17 23.40
CA GLY A 976 -0.19 8.92 23.09
C GLY A 976 -0.98 9.24 24.35
N PHE A 977 -1.68 10.37 24.33
CA PHE A 977 -2.61 10.78 25.39
C PHE A 977 -3.77 11.54 24.75
N PHE A 978 -4.95 11.54 25.39
CA PHE A 978 -6.18 11.91 24.69
C PHE A 978 -6.37 13.43 24.53
N ALA A 979 -6.48 13.84 23.26
CA ALA A 979 -7.49 14.77 22.78
C ALA A 979 -8.50 13.94 21.95
N GLY A 980 -9.80 14.13 22.20
CA GLY A 980 -10.95 13.25 21.96
C GLY A 980 -10.98 12.32 20.76
N GLY A 981 -11.11 11.03 21.11
CA GLY A 981 -11.57 9.97 20.21
C GLY A 981 -10.46 9.23 19.52
N SER A 982 -9.57 9.95 18.81
CA SER A 982 -8.53 9.35 17.97
C SER A 982 -7.18 9.16 18.66
N GLY A 983 -6.98 9.70 19.87
CA GLY A 983 -5.70 9.66 20.57
C GLY A 983 -4.70 10.64 19.92
N PHE A 984 -4.19 11.59 20.68
CA PHE A 984 -3.18 12.52 20.16
C PHE A 984 -1.78 11.94 20.38
N TYR A 985 -1.04 11.78 19.29
CA TYR A 985 0.35 11.34 19.27
C TYR A 985 1.18 12.49 18.67
N PRO A 986 1.87 13.30 19.49
CA PRO A 986 2.76 14.33 18.96
C PRO A 986 3.96 13.68 18.27
N ASP A 987 4.57 14.35 17.29
CA ASP A 987 5.77 13.84 16.61
C ASP A 987 7.01 13.88 17.53
N PHE A 988 7.05 14.86 18.45
CA PHE A 988 8.13 15.00 19.43
C PHE A 988 7.60 15.22 20.84
N ILE A 989 8.33 14.68 21.81
CA ILE A 989 8.20 15.00 23.23
C ILE A 989 9.51 15.60 23.68
N MET A 990 9.46 16.83 24.20
CA MET A 990 10.63 17.58 24.66
C MET A 990 10.51 17.88 26.15
N TRP A 991 11.52 17.50 26.91
CA TRP A 991 11.64 17.82 28.33
C TRP A 991 12.64 18.96 28.52
N ILE A 992 12.26 19.95 29.33
CA ILE A 992 13.19 20.96 29.84
C ILE A 992 13.20 20.85 31.36
N LEU A 993 14.38 20.63 31.94
CA LEU A 993 14.55 20.55 33.39
C LEU A 993 15.16 21.86 33.89
N LYS A 994 14.43 22.64 34.69
CA LYS A 994 14.88 23.92 35.23
C LYS A 994 14.39 24.09 36.66
N ASN A 995 15.30 24.44 37.58
CA ASN A 995 14.99 24.75 38.99
C ASN A 995 14.17 23.68 39.73
N GLY A 996 14.37 22.40 39.41
CA GLY A 996 13.62 21.28 40.01
C GLY A 996 12.24 21.03 39.38
N THR A 997 11.85 21.84 38.39
CA THR A 997 10.62 21.68 37.60
C THR A 997 10.93 21.02 36.26
N GLN A 998 10.04 20.14 35.82
CA GLN A 998 10.10 19.44 34.56
C GLN A 998 8.99 19.91 33.61
N TYR A 999 9.38 20.58 32.54
CA TYR A 999 8.48 21.05 31.50
C TYR A 999 8.40 19.99 30.39
N ILE A 1000 7.25 19.33 30.25
CA ILE A 1000 6.99 18.32 29.21
C ILE A 1000 6.23 19.01 28.07
N ASN A 1001 6.84 19.06 26.90
CA ASN A 1001 6.35 19.80 25.75
C ASN A 1001 6.04 18.83 24.62
N PHE A 1002 4.79 18.78 24.20
CA PHE A 1002 4.31 17.97 23.10
C PHE A 1002 4.31 18.80 21.83
N ILE A 1003 5.12 18.40 20.84
CA ILE A 1003 5.42 19.22 19.66
C ILE A 1003 5.08 18.44 18.40
N ASP A 1004 4.35 19.08 17.48
CA ASP A 1004 3.82 18.46 16.27
C ASP A 1004 4.07 19.34 15.03
N PRO A 1005 5.18 19.10 14.30
CA PRO A 1005 5.52 19.81 13.06
C PRO A 1005 4.72 19.34 11.84
N LYS A 1006 3.60 20.01 11.55
CA LYS A 1006 2.64 19.58 10.52
C LYS A 1006 2.01 20.72 9.73
N GLY A 1007 1.34 20.40 8.62
CA GLY A 1007 0.44 21.35 7.96
C GLY A 1007 -0.88 21.48 8.71
N ILE A 1008 -1.47 22.68 8.75
CA ILE A 1008 -2.77 22.94 9.40
C ILE A 1008 -3.84 23.53 8.46
N TYR A 1009 -3.63 23.44 7.15
CA TYR A 1009 -4.46 24.07 6.13
C TYR A 1009 -5.98 23.86 6.32
N HIS A 1010 -6.44 22.63 6.59
CA HIS A 1010 -7.87 22.31 6.80
C HIS A 1010 -8.20 21.88 8.24
N THR A 1011 -7.36 22.28 9.21
CA THR A 1011 -7.71 22.01 10.60
C THR A 1011 -8.72 23.06 11.04
N ASP A 1012 -9.89 22.63 11.53
CA ASP A 1012 -10.88 23.55 12.13
C ASP A 1012 -10.24 24.34 13.29
N LEU A 1013 -9.88 25.60 13.04
CA LEU A 1013 -9.17 26.44 14.00
C LEU A 1013 -10.02 26.80 15.23
N LYS A 1014 -11.36 26.71 15.11
CA LYS A 1014 -12.31 27.01 16.17
C LYS A 1014 -12.51 25.79 17.08
N HIS A 1015 -12.95 24.67 16.51
CA HIS A 1015 -13.41 23.52 17.28
C HIS A 1015 -12.44 22.32 17.31
N SER A 1016 -11.35 22.33 16.54
CA SER A 1016 -10.38 21.22 16.57
C SER A 1016 -9.76 21.07 17.95
N GLU A 1017 -9.95 19.88 18.54
CA GLU A 1017 -9.38 19.54 19.85
C GLU A 1017 -7.85 19.51 19.84
N LYS A 1018 -7.26 19.19 18.68
CA LYS A 1018 -5.80 19.20 18.49
C LYS A 1018 -5.23 20.61 18.59
N ILE A 1019 -5.95 21.61 18.05
CA ILE A 1019 -5.58 23.03 18.18
C ILE A 1019 -5.81 23.54 19.59
N ASN A 1020 -6.93 23.16 20.19
CA ASN A 1020 -7.27 23.57 21.55
C ASN A 1020 -6.53 22.74 22.63
N LEU A 1021 -5.63 21.83 22.24
CA LEU A 1021 -4.85 21.01 23.16
C LEU A 1021 -3.97 21.85 24.09
N SER A 1022 -3.43 22.97 23.59
CA SER A 1022 -2.65 23.92 24.41
C SER A 1022 -3.42 24.43 25.63
N LYS A 1023 -4.76 24.50 25.55
CA LYS A 1023 -5.64 24.86 26.66
C LYS A 1023 -6.03 23.64 27.50
N THR A 1024 -6.56 22.59 26.86
CA THR A 1024 -7.09 21.42 27.59
C THR A 1024 -6.00 20.65 28.34
N ILE A 1025 -4.75 20.72 27.90
CA ILE A 1025 -3.63 20.10 28.60
C ILE A 1025 -3.33 20.75 29.96
N LYS A 1026 -3.62 22.05 30.12
CA LYS A 1026 -3.49 22.76 31.40
C LYS A 1026 -4.56 22.36 32.40
N GLU A 1027 -5.76 22.05 31.93
CA GLU A 1027 -6.79 21.46 32.79
C GLU A 1027 -6.33 20.08 33.30
N LYS A 1028 -5.68 19.27 32.45
CA LYS A 1028 -5.13 17.96 32.86
C LYS A 1028 -3.99 18.11 33.87
N GLU A 1029 -3.06 19.04 33.63
CA GLU A 1029 -1.99 19.40 34.57
C GLU A 1029 -2.54 19.70 35.96
N GLN A 1030 -3.59 20.52 36.05
CA GLN A 1030 -4.26 20.86 37.32
C GLN A 1030 -4.89 19.64 38.01
N ASN A 1031 -5.48 18.71 37.25
CA ASN A 1031 -6.09 17.51 37.83
C ASN A 1031 -5.07 16.51 38.39
N LEU A 1032 -3.88 16.45 37.79
CA LEU A 1032 -2.80 15.57 38.26
C LEU A 1032 -2.09 16.13 39.51
N ASN A 1033 -2.22 17.45 39.74
CA ASN A 1033 -1.81 18.14 40.96
C ASN A 1033 -0.34 17.88 41.39
N ASP A 1034 0.57 17.87 40.40
CA ASP A 1034 2.02 17.78 40.63
C ASP A 1034 2.70 19.09 40.21
N ASN A 1035 3.01 19.94 41.20
CA ASN A 1035 3.63 21.25 40.98
C ASN A 1035 5.07 21.17 40.43
N SER A 1036 5.69 19.99 40.38
CA SER A 1036 7.01 19.78 39.79
C SER A 1036 6.97 19.53 38.28
N ILE A 1037 5.77 19.42 37.69
CA ILE A 1037 5.59 19.11 36.27
C ILE A 1037 4.71 20.16 35.60
N ILE A 1038 5.15 20.66 34.45
CA ILE A 1038 4.38 21.60 33.62
C ILE A 1038 4.22 20.99 32.23
N LEU A 1039 2.99 20.93 31.73
CA LEU A 1039 2.63 20.37 30.43
C LEU A 1039 2.35 21.47 29.41
N ASN A 1040 3.00 21.42 28.25
CA ASN A 1040 2.74 22.34 27.15
C ASN A 1040 2.49 21.57 25.85
N SER A 1041 1.73 22.17 24.94
CA SER A 1041 1.49 21.63 23.59
C SER A 1041 1.73 22.72 22.56
N PHE A 1042 2.43 22.37 21.48
CA PHE A 1042 2.75 23.25 20.36
C PHE A 1042 2.48 22.57 19.02
N ILE A 1043 1.86 23.31 18.11
CA ILE A 1043 1.78 22.91 16.70
C ILE A 1043 2.76 23.79 15.92
N ILE A 1044 3.71 23.17 15.24
CA ILE A 1044 4.68 23.87 14.39
C ILE A 1044 4.16 23.76 12.95
N SER A 1045 3.51 24.81 12.47
CA SER A 1045 2.89 24.86 11.15
C SER A 1045 3.92 24.95 10.04
N ASN A 1046 3.90 23.96 9.14
CA ASN A 1046 4.64 23.98 7.87
C ASN A 1046 3.85 24.71 6.76
N THR A 1047 2.59 25.08 7.05
CA THR A 1047 1.73 25.93 6.22
C THR A 1047 1.95 27.38 6.63
N GLY A 1048 2.18 28.30 5.69
CA GLY A 1048 2.26 29.73 6.00
C GLY A 1048 0.90 30.30 6.40
N TYR A 1049 0.89 31.36 7.20
CA TYR A 1049 -0.33 32.00 7.71
C TYR A 1049 -1.27 32.46 6.59
N LEU A 1050 -0.72 33.02 5.51
CA LEU A 1050 -1.49 33.45 4.34
C LEU A 1050 -2.15 32.28 3.58
N GLY A 1051 -1.73 31.04 3.84
CA GLY A 1051 -2.29 29.84 3.24
C GLY A 1051 -3.38 29.17 4.09
N LEU A 1052 -3.89 29.79 5.15
CA LEU A 1052 -5.04 29.24 5.90
C LEU A 1052 -6.34 29.79 5.31
N GLU A 1053 -7.29 28.91 4.93
CA GLU A 1053 -8.66 29.34 4.60
C GLU A 1053 -9.35 29.81 5.90
N ASN A 1054 -10.00 30.98 5.84
CA ASN A 1054 -10.71 31.67 6.92
C ASN A 1054 -9.82 32.33 8.01
N ASN A 1055 -9.69 33.66 7.93
CA ASN A 1055 -9.05 34.54 8.92
C ASN A 1055 -9.92 34.75 10.18
N ASP A 1056 -10.55 33.70 10.70
CA ASP A 1056 -11.29 33.77 11.97
C ASP A 1056 -10.37 34.09 13.16
N PHE A 1057 -9.08 33.82 13.00
CA PHE A 1057 -8.04 34.11 13.99
C PHE A 1057 -6.88 34.84 13.33
N THR A 1058 -6.47 35.93 13.94
CA THR A 1058 -5.21 36.61 13.64
C THR A 1058 -4.03 35.69 13.92
N LYS A 1059 -2.89 35.91 13.23
CA LYS A 1059 -1.63 35.20 13.52
C LYS A 1059 -1.26 35.25 15.01
N LYS A 1060 -1.55 36.36 15.68
CA LYS A 1060 -1.34 36.56 17.12
C LYS A 1060 -2.26 35.67 17.97
N GLU A 1061 -3.52 35.51 17.60
CA GLU A 1061 -4.45 34.61 18.31
C GLU A 1061 -4.05 33.14 18.13
N LEU A 1062 -3.58 32.74 16.95
CA LEU A 1062 -3.02 31.40 16.72
C LEU A 1062 -1.75 31.18 17.55
N MET A 1063 -0.87 32.18 17.63
CA MET A 1063 0.28 32.14 18.53
C MET A 1063 -0.14 32.04 20.00
N ASN A 1064 -1.22 32.69 20.43
CA ASN A 1064 -1.77 32.52 21.79
C ASN A 1064 -2.27 31.09 22.03
N LYS A 1065 -2.74 30.39 20.99
CA LYS A 1065 -3.05 28.95 21.02
C LYS A 1065 -1.83 28.04 20.87
N ASN A 1066 -0.60 28.58 20.91
CA ASN A 1066 0.66 27.86 20.72
C ASN A 1066 0.83 27.22 19.33
N ILE A 1067 0.26 27.85 18.30
CA ILE A 1067 0.52 27.53 16.90
C ILE A 1067 1.60 28.48 16.40
N LEU A 1068 2.74 27.93 15.98
CA LEU A 1068 3.91 28.69 15.51
C LEU A 1068 4.19 28.35 14.05
N PHE A 1069 4.65 29.31 13.25
CA PHE A 1069 4.80 29.14 11.80
C PHE A 1069 6.27 28.94 11.41
N GLN A 1070 6.66 27.71 11.07
CA GLN A 1070 8.06 27.35 10.77
C GLN A 1070 8.62 28.09 9.55
N LYS A 1071 7.78 28.29 8.52
CA LYS A 1071 8.20 28.98 7.29
C LYS A 1071 8.22 30.49 7.46
N ASP A 1072 7.16 31.06 8.01
CA ASP A 1072 7.00 32.52 8.12
C ASP A 1072 7.92 33.12 9.18
N ASP A 1073 8.10 32.41 10.30
CA ASP A 1073 8.84 32.89 11.49
C ASP A 1073 10.12 32.09 11.71
N LYS A 1074 10.76 31.60 10.64
CA LYS A 1074 11.89 30.66 10.68
C LYS A 1074 12.98 31.01 11.70
N ASN A 1075 13.32 32.29 11.84
CA ASN A 1075 14.41 32.73 12.71
C ASN A 1075 13.97 32.96 14.18
N THR A 1076 12.68 33.00 14.47
CA THR A 1076 12.13 33.45 15.77
C THR A 1076 11.18 32.46 16.43
N TYR A 1077 10.65 31.47 15.70
CA TYR A 1077 9.62 30.57 16.25
C TYR A 1077 10.14 29.69 17.39
N ILE A 1078 11.38 29.18 17.33
CA ILE A 1078 11.97 28.40 18.44
C ILE A 1078 12.14 29.28 19.68
N LYS A 1079 12.65 30.51 19.52
CA LYS A 1079 12.75 31.47 20.64
C LYS A 1079 11.38 31.72 21.26
N THR A 1080 10.37 31.99 20.43
CA THR A 1080 8.99 32.22 20.87
C THR A 1080 8.42 31.00 21.63
N MET A 1081 8.78 29.78 21.21
CA MET A 1081 8.42 28.55 21.91
C MET A 1081 9.07 28.51 23.30
N PHE A 1082 10.37 28.76 23.42
CA PHE A 1082 11.07 28.78 24.71
C PHE A 1082 10.55 29.87 25.64
N ASP A 1083 10.34 31.10 25.14
CA ASP A 1083 9.78 32.22 25.92
C ASP A 1083 8.38 31.88 26.48
N LYS A 1084 7.62 31.02 25.80
CA LYS A 1084 6.31 30.52 26.28
C LYS A 1084 6.43 29.36 27.28
N ILE A 1085 7.47 28.53 27.16
CA ILE A 1085 7.68 27.38 28.05
C ILE A 1085 8.28 27.82 29.38
N LEU A 1086 9.22 28.76 29.32
CA LEU A 1086 9.98 29.31 30.45
C LEU A 1086 9.64 30.81 30.63
N PRO A 1087 8.39 31.16 30.96
CA PRO A 1087 7.95 32.54 31.10
C PRO A 1087 8.61 33.29 32.26
#